data_AF-A0A8D3AZF0-F1
#
_entry.id   AF-A0A8D3AZF0-F1
#
_cell.length_a   1.000
_cell.length_b   1.000
_cell.length_c   1.000
_cell.angle_alpha   90.00
_cell.angle_beta   90.00
_cell.angle_gamma   90.00
#
_symmetry.space_group_name_H-M   'P 1'
#
loop_
_entity.id
_entity.type
_entity.pdbx_description
1 polymer ?
#
loop_
_entity_poly.entity_id
_entity_poly.type
_entity_poly.pdbx_seq_one_letter_code
_entity_poly.pdbx_strand_id
1 'polypeptide(L)'
;METVLESDIEEQPRSRELDMTDDSCPESHRINSADEIRLLAIADNFRCQYSHLFPDRKPLLLCPLNECGVRKFVSTTLRPTSPMYPELFTWEGCASFVADFMSLDPLEPPIDLPRYLFSPASVLHTQRASCFEFATLLCSLLLGTDYDAYCVSGYAAKEMCLLDQSLQDCPLLCTNIQVHSLIDYLIMKTITDEFCHPQVLILRHHEQQSFDPLRGLWVHCWVLVLSGSRSVQENFFIDPLTGIRYNTAAADFLGIESVWNNLNYYVNMQDCSAGCRLSLMLKLDFILNEKLLFDLKEEEEESWVFEMPRSWVSCITISKKDLETRWPGGQKVTRYRGARLEKFSPYLRPDGLLKQLVSYKDLDCELKEWYQHRTDHLQEREVNKIDNFTTEHFKYGRPFHLLFHRYQTLTADGIHEMEFSNGHVNHLVRRLVSSGEMTETFENRADFLSYRRVVFGRHVQFSEEQVNSEPDIQLLQVVERFYRNRSKPASEDVAERVFLVTERRIEVTYHLEDLRFIPSKRSFIKPRDSTEQKKAGDFTPDMVSSFQVDPSEKLIKTLTLYEMLVALMKDEEKVTCEIFSCEQVRDIVSCRQQEEGDIQLFLSPWTTAGTAKAHRQRQIMERLAVEEQRWQQEKEKDILAPILIRLDNTQTLSVEDAKQLHRDCLAEFKQRLVEHANLIRERYDKETQELQRKQHWYQQNQLTMTKQEEEGYQTFCSEKTLQISVTQRRLSMHKEAAPLKYRALDQRLRQDPRLAPHMII
;
A
#
# COMPACT_ATOMS: atom_id res chain seq x y z
N MET A 1 -31.66 -44.23 -52.04
CA MET A 1 -32.41 -42.98 -51.77
C MET A 1 -32.27 -42.75 -50.27
N GLU A 2 -31.55 -41.77 -49.74
CA GLU A 2 -30.92 -40.57 -50.28
C GLU A 2 -29.68 -40.26 -49.43
N THR A 3 -28.69 -39.67 -50.09
CA THR A 3 -27.53 -38.97 -49.55
C THR A 3 -27.97 -37.72 -48.78
N VAL A 4 -27.40 -37.47 -47.60
CA VAL A 4 -27.21 -36.10 -47.08
C VAL A 4 -25.78 -35.99 -46.57
N LEU A 5 -25.01 -35.16 -47.27
CA LEU A 5 -23.72 -34.62 -46.89
C LEU A 5 -23.95 -33.59 -45.78
N GLU A 6 -23.45 -33.84 -44.57
CA GLU A 6 -23.17 -32.77 -43.62
C GLU A 6 -21.69 -32.43 -43.74
N SER A 7 -21.43 -31.23 -44.23
CA SER A 7 -20.11 -30.63 -44.35
C SER A 7 -19.57 -30.26 -42.97
N ASP A 8 -18.47 -30.90 -42.57
CA ASP A 8 -17.60 -30.44 -41.50
C ASP A 8 -17.07 -29.05 -41.85
N ILE A 9 -17.64 -28.02 -41.23
CA ILE A 9 -17.03 -26.70 -41.17
C ILE A 9 -16.00 -26.78 -40.03
N GLU A 10 -14.73 -26.97 -40.39
CA GLU A 10 -13.60 -26.73 -39.50
C GLU A 10 -13.71 -25.30 -38.94
N GLU A 11 -14.05 -25.17 -37.65
CA GLU A 11 -13.83 -23.93 -36.90
C GLU A 11 -12.32 -23.68 -36.85
N GLN A 12 -11.85 -22.76 -37.69
CA GLN A 12 -10.51 -22.19 -37.59
C GLN A 12 -10.34 -21.51 -36.22
N PRO A 13 -9.15 -21.58 -35.60
CA PRO A 13 -8.91 -20.95 -34.31
C PRO A 13 -9.08 -19.44 -34.42
N ARG A 14 -9.81 -18.85 -33.46
CA ARG A 14 -10.09 -17.42 -33.34
C ARG A 14 -8.78 -16.62 -33.34
N SER A 15 -8.39 -16.10 -34.50
CA SER A 15 -7.41 -15.03 -34.62
C SER A 15 -7.86 -13.84 -33.77
N ARG A 16 -6.96 -13.25 -32.96
CA ARG A 16 -7.17 -11.98 -32.24
C ARG A 16 -7.95 -11.04 -33.16
N GLU A 17 -9.21 -10.73 -32.81
CA GLU A 17 -10.01 -9.76 -33.56
C GLU A 17 -9.19 -8.47 -33.62
N LEU A 18 -8.87 -8.04 -34.84
CA LEU A 18 -8.16 -6.79 -35.13
C LEU A 18 -9.11 -5.63 -34.83
N ASP A 19 -9.39 -5.39 -33.55
CA ASP A 19 -10.45 -4.48 -33.10
C ASP A 19 -9.98 -3.01 -33.01
N MET A 20 -8.98 -2.66 -33.82
CA MET A 20 -8.52 -1.29 -33.99
C MET A 20 -9.11 -0.77 -35.31
N THR A 21 -10.06 0.15 -35.22
CA THR A 21 -10.54 0.88 -36.40
C THR A 21 -9.34 1.53 -37.11
N ASP A 22 -9.27 1.30 -38.43
CA ASP A 22 -8.18 1.68 -39.33
C ASP A 22 -8.02 3.21 -39.51
N ASP A 23 -8.36 4.02 -38.52
CA ASP A 23 -8.19 5.49 -38.54
C ASP A 23 -7.37 6.02 -37.35
N SER A 24 -6.96 5.15 -36.41
CA SER A 24 -6.24 5.56 -35.20
C SER A 24 -4.71 5.41 -35.27
N CYS A 25 -4.19 4.53 -36.12
CA CYS A 25 -2.75 4.26 -36.23
C CYS A 25 -2.03 5.25 -37.17
N PRO A 26 -0.81 5.73 -36.83
CA PRO A 26 0.00 6.58 -37.71
C PRO A 26 0.31 5.93 -39.07
N GLU A 27 0.57 6.76 -40.09
CA GLU A 27 0.90 6.28 -41.45
C GLU A 27 2.09 5.31 -41.49
N SER A 28 3.08 5.50 -40.60
CA SER A 28 4.24 4.62 -40.47
C SER A 28 3.88 3.16 -40.11
N HIS A 29 2.72 2.93 -39.51
CA HIS A 29 2.21 1.58 -39.21
C HIS A 29 1.61 0.92 -40.47
N ARG A 30 1.07 1.70 -41.40
CA ARG A 30 0.31 1.20 -42.56
C ARG A 30 1.13 1.08 -43.85
N ILE A 31 2.22 1.84 -43.94
CA ILE A 31 3.04 1.91 -45.16
C ILE A 31 4.51 1.70 -44.81
N ASN A 32 5.26 1.10 -45.73
CA ASN A 32 6.70 1.00 -45.66
C ASN A 32 7.35 2.17 -46.43
N SER A 33 8.30 2.84 -45.79
CA SER A 33 9.20 3.80 -46.42
C SER A 33 10.12 3.13 -47.44
N ALA A 34 10.76 3.93 -48.31
CA ALA A 34 11.70 3.42 -49.31
C ALA A 34 12.86 2.62 -48.66
N ASP A 35 13.37 3.11 -47.52
CA ASP A 35 14.44 2.46 -46.78
C ASP A 35 13.97 1.14 -46.14
N GLU A 36 12.75 1.10 -45.60
CA GLU A 36 12.15 -0.13 -45.10
C GLU A 36 11.92 -1.16 -46.21
N ILE A 37 11.46 -0.74 -47.39
CA ILE A 37 11.29 -1.65 -48.54
C ILE A 37 12.64 -2.26 -48.94
N ARG A 38 13.70 -1.45 -48.96
CA ARG A 38 15.07 -1.93 -49.24
C ARG A 38 15.54 -2.92 -48.17
N LEU A 39 15.32 -2.62 -46.89
CA LEU A 39 15.65 -3.51 -45.78
C LEU A 39 14.89 -4.84 -45.86
N LEU A 40 13.60 -4.81 -46.19
CA LEU A 40 12.79 -6.01 -46.36
C LEU A 40 13.32 -6.90 -47.50
N ALA A 41 13.74 -6.30 -48.63
CA ALA A 41 14.33 -7.05 -49.74
C ALA A 41 15.66 -7.71 -49.34
N ILE A 42 16.49 -6.98 -48.58
CA ILE A 42 17.75 -7.49 -48.03
C ILE A 42 17.48 -8.67 -47.06
N ALA A 43 16.53 -8.49 -46.14
CA ALA A 43 16.14 -9.53 -45.18
C ALA A 43 15.53 -10.77 -45.86
N ASP A 44 14.74 -10.59 -46.93
CA ASP A 44 14.20 -11.69 -47.72
C ASP A 44 15.32 -12.49 -48.43
N ASN A 45 16.35 -11.82 -48.97
CA ASN A 45 17.54 -12.48 -49.54
C ASN A 45 18.31 -13.25 -48.47
N PHE A 46 18.59 -12.62 -47.33
CA PHE A 46 19.28 -13.28 -46.22
C PHE A 46 18.52 -14.50 -45.70
N ARG A 47 17.19 -14.41 -45.57
CA ARG A 47 16.36 -15.57 -45.19
C ARG A 47 16.54 -16.74 -46.15
N CYS A 48 16.56 -16.49 -47.46
CA CYS A 48 16.78 -17.53 -48.46
C CYS A 48 18.18 -18.17 -48.33
N GLN A 49 19.22 -17.36 -48.10
CA GLN A 49 20.57 -17.84 -47.87
C GLN A 49 20.68 -18.67 -46.59
N TYR A 50 20.10 -18.19 -45.49
CA TYR A 50 20.08 -18.89 -44.21
C TYR A 50 19.36 -20.24 -44.31
N SER A 51 18.18 -20.27 -44.93
CA SER A 51 17.45 -21.53 -45.17
C SER A 51 18.19 -22.50 -46.09
N HIS A 52 19.05 -22.00 -46.99
CA HIS A 52 19.90 -22.85 -47.82
C HIS A 52 21.09 -23.42 -47.04
N LEU A 53 21.73 -22.61 -46.18
CA LEU A 53 22.87 -23.02 -45.37
C LEU A 53 22.45 -23.95 -44.22
N PHE A 54 21.28 -23.74 -43.63
CA PHE A 54 20.78 -24.47 -42.46
C PHE A 54 19.34 -24.98 -42.71
N PRO A 55 19.15 -26.00 -43.56
CA PRO A 55 17.82 -26.48 -43.94
C PRO A 55 17.03 -27.10 -42.78
N ASP A 56 17.72 -27.66 -41.78
CA ASP A 56 17.10 -28.31 -40.62
C ASP A 56 16.79 -27.34 -39.47
N ARG A 57 17.21 -26.06 -39.58
CA ARG A 57 16.92 -25.04 -38.57
C ARG A 57 15.62 -24.31 -38.87
N LYS A 58 14.94 -23.88 -37.81
CA LYS A 58 13.74 -23.05 -37.93
C LYS A 58 14.08 -21.71 -38.61
N PRO A 59 13.10 -21.11 -39.34
CA PRO A 59 13.29 -19.79 -39.93
C PRO A 59 13.55 -18.74 -38.83
N LEU A 60 14.28 -17.69 -39.17
CA LEU A 60 14.55 -16.58 -38.27
C LEU A 60 13.39 -15.57 -38.24
N LEU A 61 13.15 -14.95 -37.08
CA LEU A 61 12.18 -13.85 -36.96
C LEU A 61 12.81 -12.55 -37.46
N LEU A 62 12.64 -12.28 -38.76
CA LEU A 62 13.19 -11.07 -39.41
C LEU A 62 12.11 -10.00 -39.62
N CYS A 63 11.02 -10.37 -40.30
CA CYS A 63 10.03 -9.43 -40.80
C CYS A 63 8.57 -9.86 -40.47
N PRO A 64 8.17 -9.91 -39.19
CA PRO A 64 6.79 -10.20 -38.80
C PRO A 64 5.81 -9.14 -39.29
N LEU A 65 4.52 -9.48 -39.28
CA LEU A 65 3.42 -8.53 -39.55
C LEU A 65 3.14 -7.69 -38.30
N ASN A 66 2.94 -6.39 -38.46
CA ASN A 66 2.43 -5.56 -37.36
C ASN A 66 0.90 -5.66 -37.22
N GLU A 67 0.33 -4.87 -36.31
CA GLU A 67 -1.12 -4.78 -36.08
C GLU A 67 -1.93 -4.32 -37.30
N CYS A 68 -1.31 -3.66 -38.29
CA CYS A 68 -1.95 -3.25 -39.54
C CYS A 68 -1.73 -4.26 -40.68
N GLY A 69 -1.12 -5.42 -40.42
CA GLY A 69 -0.82 -6.42 -41.44
C GLY A 69 0.35 -6.06 -42.37
N VAL A 70 1.21 -5.12 -41.98
CA VAL A 70 2.37 -4.68 -42.76
C VAL A 70 3.63 -5.38 -42.23
N ARG A 71 4.45 -5.93 -43.14
CA ARG A 71 5.75 -6.51 -42.77
C ARG A 71 6.70 -5.42 -42.28
N LYS A 72 7.22 -5.57 -41.07
CA LYS A 72 8.21 -4.67 -40.47
C LYS A 72 9.41 -5.46 -39.97
N PHE A 73 10.62 -4.91 -40.12
CA PHE A 73 11.83 -5.55 -39.61
C PHE A 73 11.88 -5.48 -38.08
N VAL A 74 12.28 -6.54 -37.39
CA VAL A 74 12.18 -6.61 -35.91
C VAL A 74 12.95 -5.49 -35.20
N SER A 75 14.14 -5.09 -35.68
CA SER A 75 14.90 -3.99 -35.07
C SER A 75 14.18 -2.64 -35.16
N THR A 76 13.35 -2.41 -36.18
CA THR A 76 12.60 -1.15 -36.32
C THR A 76 11.36 -1.10 -35.43
N THR A 77 10.99 -2.20 -34.76
CA THR A 77 9.96 -2.22 -33.71
C THR A 77 10.46 -1.68 -32.37
N LEU A 78 11.78 -1.68 -32.16
CA LEU A 78 12.41 -1.16 -30.95
C LEU A 78 12.59 0.35 -31.06
N ARG A 79 12.05 1.07 -30.08
CA ARG A 79 12.20 2.52 -29.99
C ARG A 79 12.76 2.90 -28.62
N PRO A 80 14.05 3.27 -28.54
CA PRO A 80 14.63 3.79 -27.30
C PRO A 80 13.75 4.93 -26.77
N THR A 81 13.12 4.71 -25.62
CA THR A 81 12.20 5.67 -25.03
C THR A 81 12.57 5.92 -23.58
N SER A 82 12.97 7.15 -23.27
CA SER A 82 13.29 7.52 -21.89
C SER A 82 12.00 7.68 -21.07
N PRO A 83 11.84 6.93 -19.97
CA PRO A 83 10.65 7.00 -19.15
C PRO A 83 10.62 8.32 -18.35
N MET A 84 9.42 8.76 -17.93
CA MET A 84 9.25 10.00 -17.16
C MET A 84 9.37 9.82 -15.64
N TYR A 85 9.23 8.58 -15.14
CA TYR A 85 9.14 8.30 -13.71
C TYR A 85 10.45 7.72 -13.15
N PRO A 86 10.90 8.16 -11.96
CA PRO A 86 12.12 7.64 -11.34
C PRO A 86 12.12 6.13 -11.12
N GLU A 87 10.94 5.56 -10.83
CA GLU A 87 10.76 4.11 -10.65
C GLU A 87 11.17 3.30 -11.89
N LEU A 88 11.19 3.90 -13.08
CA LEU A 88 11.52 3.24 -14.35
C LEU A 88 12.93 3.58 -14.84
N PHE A 89 13.76 4.26 -14.05
CA PHE A 89 15.15 4.52 -14.43
C PHE A 89 16.06 3.31 -14.23
N THR A 90 15.67 2.35 -13.39
CA THR A 90 16.45 1.14 -13.15
C THR A 90 15.91 -0.02 -13.98
N TRP A 91 16.78 -0.98 -14.32
CA TRP A 91 16.34 -2.14 -15.09
C TRP A 91 15.33 -2.98 -14.29
N GLU A 92 15.48 -3.05 -12.96
CA GLU A 92 14.54 -3.73 -12.05
C GLU A 92 13.15 -3.10 -12.12
N GLY A 93 13.10 -1.77 -12.18
CA GLY A 93 11.87 -1.00 -12.27
C GLY A 93 11.14 -1.24 -13.59
N CYS A 94 11.87 -1.17 -14.71
CA CYS A 94 11.34 -1.49 -16.04
C CYS A 94 10.85 -2.94 -16.11
N ALA A 95 11.66 -3.90 -15.67
CA ALA A 95 11.34 -5.32 -15.71
C ALA A 95 10.11 -5.65 -14.83
N SER A 96 10.06 -5.12 -13.61
CA SER A 96 8.90 -5.30 -12.72
C SER A 96 7.63 -4.67 -13.30
N PHE A 97 7.72 -3.49 -13.92
CA PHE A 97 6.56 -2.85 -14.54
C PHE A 97 6.03 -3.68 -15.70
N VAL A 98 6.90 -4.09 -16.64
CA VAL A 98 6.52 -4.90 -17.81
C VAL A 98 5.89 -6.23 -17.38
N ALA A 99 6.50 -6.94 -16.42
CA ALA A 99 6.03 -8.23 -15.92
C ALA A 99 4.69 -8.16 -15.17
N ASP A 100 4.41 -7.03 -14.51
CA ASP A 100 3.15 -6.84 -13.77
C ASP A 100 2.05 -6.25 -14.66
N PHE A 101 2.38 -5.36 -15.60
CA PHE A 101 1.40 -4.60 -16.38
C PHE A 101 0.71 -5.39 -17.49
N MET A 102 1.31 -6.49 -17.93
CA MET A 102 0.81 -7.28 -19.05
C MET A 102 0.46 -8.70 -18.66
N SER A 103 -0.52 -9.26 -19.35
CA SER A 103 -0.88 -10.68 -19.31
C SER A 103 -0.23 -11.41 -20.48
N LEU A 104 0.35 -12.58 -20.19
CA LEU A 104 0.92 -13.46 -21.21
C LEU A 104 -0.19 -14.00 -22.12
N ASP A 105 0.04 -13.92 -23.42
CA ASP A 105 -0.65 -14.67 -24.46
C ASP A 105 0.34 -15.68 -25.05
N PRO A 106 0.26 -16.97 -24.68
CA PRO A 106 1.21 -17.98 -25.12
C PRO A 106 1.24 -18.13 -26.64
N LEU A 107 2.37 -18.58 -27.17
CA LEU A 107 2.48 -18.90 -28.59
C LEU A 107 1.67 -20.17 -28.91
N GLU A 108 0.84 -20.10 -29.94
CA GLU A 108 0.03 -21.23 -30.42
C GLU A 108 0.33 -21.46 -31.92
N PRO A 109 1.09 -22.52 -32.27
CA PRO A 109 1.74 -23.51 -31.40
C PRO A 109 3.03 -22.96 -30.72
N PRO A 110 3.45 -23.53 -29.58
CA PRO A 110 4.58 -23.01 -28.77
C PRO A 110 5.97 -23.21 -29.39
N ILE A 111 6.03 -23.97 -30.48
CA ILE A 111 7.25 -24.25 -31.23
C ILE A 111 7.46 -23.28 -32.39
N ASP A 112 6.46 -22.49 -32.77
CA ASP A 112 6.56 -21.61 -33.92
C ASP A 112 6.83 -20.17 -33.48
N LEU A 113 7.55 -19.43 -34.34
CA LEU A 113 7.75 -18.01 -34.15
C LEU A 113 6.43 -17.24 -34.39
N PRO A 114 6.22 -16.11 -33.70
CA PRO A 114 5.00 -15.35 -33.87
C PRO A 114 4.91 -14.76 -35.28
N ARG A 115 3.76 -14.93 -35.93
CA ARG A 115 3.46 -14.31 -37.23
C ARG A 115 3.31 -12.79 -37.13
N TYR A 116 2.80 -12.32 -35.99
CA TYR A 116 2.56 -10.92 -35.70
C TYR A 116 3.47 -10.43 -34.58
N LEU A 117 3.94 -9.18 -34.68
CA LEU A 117 4.66 -8.48 -33.63
C LEU A 117 4.06 -7.09 -33.50
N PHE A 118 3.22 -6.89 -32.48
CA PHE A 118 2.55 -5.62 -32.29
C PHE A 118 3.48 -4.56 -31.70
N SER A 119 3.20 -3.30 -32.03
CA SER A 119 3.95 -2.18 -31.48
C SER A 119 3.81 -2.08 -29.94
N PRO A 120 4.86 -1.63 -29.23
CA PRO A 120 4.79 -1.32 -27.79
C PRO A 120 3.57 -0.49 -27.36
N ALA A 121 3.12 0.46 -28.20
CA ALA A 121 1.93 1.26 -27.91
C ALA A 121 0.64 0.44 -27.91
N SER A 122 0.46 -0.42 -28.91
CA SER A 122 -0.68 -1.34 -29.02
C SER A 122 -0.69 -2.34 -27.88
N VAL A 123 0.48 -2.88 -27.52
CA VAL A 123 0.66 -3.82 -26.41
C VAL A 123 0.30 -3.19 -25.06
N LEU A 124 0.71 -1.95 -24.81
CA LEU A 124 0.34 -1.22 -23.58
C LEU A 124 -1.16 -0.95 -23.50
N HIS A 125 -1.82 -0.72 -24.64
CA HIS A 125 -3.26 -0.50 -24.69
C HIS A 125 -4.06 -1.79 -24.42
N THR A 126 -3.67 -2.92 -25.03
CA THR A 126 -4.37 -4.20 -24.86
C THR A 126 -4.01 -4.92 -23.56
N GLN A 127 -2.86 -4.61 -22.98
CA GLN A 127 -2.26 -5.30 -21.83
C GLN A 127 -2.12 -6.82 -22.01
N ARG A 128 -2.04 -7.28 -23.26
CA ARG A 128 -1.87 -8.69 -23.63
C ARG A 128 -0.75 -8.81 -24.65
N ALA A 129 0.20 -9.70 -24.37
CA ALA A 129 1.39 -9.82 -25.19
C ALA A 129 1.99 -11.22 -25.17
N SER A 130 2.60 -11.60 -26.29
CA SER A 130 3.51 -12.75 -26.38
C SER A 130 4.87 -12.41 -25.75
N CYS A 131 5.69 -13.43 -25.46
CA CYS A 131 7.04 -13.22 -24.93
C CYS A 131 7.91 -12.28 -25.79
N PHE A 132 7.72 -12.25 -27.11
CA PHE A 132 8.41 -11.34 -28.02
C PHE A 132 7.99 -9.88 -27.84
N GLU A 133 6.70 -9.64 -27.66
CA GLU A 133 6.15 -8.30 -27.41
C GLU A 133 6.59 -7.79 -26.02
N PHE A 134 6.60 -8.67 -25.01
CA PHE A 134 7.16 -8.42 -23.69
C PHE A 134 8.64 -7.98 -23.76
N ALA A 135 9.48 -8.76 -24.46
CA ALA A 135 10.90 -8.44 -24.64
C ALA A 135 11.10 -7.14 -25.42
N THR A 136 10.30 -6.89 -26.46
CA THR A 136 10.39 -5.69 -27.30
C THR A 136 10.07 -4.42 -26.51
N LEU A 137 9.01 -4.45 -25.69
CA LEU A 137 8.67 -3.34 -24.80
C LEU A 137 9.76 -3.10 -23.76
N LEU A 138 10.22 -4.14 -23.08
CA LEU A 138 11.27 -4.03 -22.06
C LEU A 138 12.57 -3.50 -22.64
N CYS A 139 13.03 -4.06 -23.76
CA CYS A 139 14.25 -3.63 -24.43
C CYS A 139 14.16 -2.17 -24.88
N SER A 140 13.01 -1.71 -25.37
CA SER A 140 12.79 -0.31 -25.75
C SER A 140 12.92 0.67 -24.57
N LEU A 141 12.44 0.28 -23.39
CA LEU A 141 12.57 1.07 -22.15
C LEU A 141 14.01 1.08 -21.63
N LEU A 142 14.70 -0.07 -21.67
CA LEU A 142 16.09 -0.20 -21.24
C LEU A 142 17.05 0.58 -22.14
N LEU A 143 16.88 0.50 -23.46
CA LEU A 143 17.64 1.30 -24.41
C LEU A 143 17.42 2.81 -24.20
N GLY A 144 16.19 3.22 -23.85
CA GLY A 144 15.89 4.62 -23.53
C GLY A 144 16.42 5.12 -22.18
N THR A 145 16.90 4.22 -21.32
CA THR A 145 17.56 4.52 -20.04
C THR A 145 19.07 4.28 -20.10
N ASP A 146 19.63 4.19 -21.32
CA ASP A 146 21.05 4.00 -21.63
C ASP A 146 21.63 2.65 -21.16
N TYR A 147 20.81 1.60 -21.05
CA TYR A 147 21.32 0.23 -20.95
C TYR A 147 21.62 -0.32 -22.34
N ASP A 148 22.71 -1.07 -22.47
CA ASP A 148 23.02 -1.82 -23.68
C ASP A 148 22.22 -3.13 -23.67
N ALA A 149 21.01 -3.07 -24.23
CA ALA A 149 20.01 -4.12 -24.14
C ALA A 149 19.65 -4.69 -25.52
N TYR A 150 19.37 -6.00 -25.56
CA TYR A 150 19.02 -6.74 -26.77
C TYR A 150 17.85 -7.67 -26.50
N CYS A 151 16.95 -7.80 -27.46
CA CYS A 151 16.00 -8.91 -27.52
C CYS A 151 16.76 -10.18 -27.98
N VAL A 152 16.47 -11.31 -27.32
CA VAL A 152 17.07 -12.61 -27.63
C VAL A 152 15.94 -13.57 -27.98
N SER A 153 15.96 -14.11 -29.20
CA SER A 153 15.05 -15.17 -29.63
C SER A 153 15.77 -16.51 -29.58
N GLY A 154 15.13 -17.50 -28.96
CA GLY A 154 15.71 -18.81 -28.79
C GLY A 154 14.76 -19.80 -28.14
N TYR A 155 15.34 -20.76 -27.41
CA TYR A 155 14.59 -21.83 -26.74
C TYR A 155 14.77 -21.76 -25.23
N ALA A 156 13.68 -21.96 -24.49
CA ALA A 156 13.69 -21.97 -23.03
C ALA A 156 12.94 -23.18 -22.46
N ALA A 157 13.04 -23.37 -21.14
CA ALA A 157 12.24 -24.36 -20.42
C ALA A 157 10.73 -24.08 -20.58
N LYS A 158 9.94 -25.16 -20.59
CA LYS A 158 8.48 -25.11 -20.73
C LYS A 158 7.84 -24.19 -19.70
N GLU A 159 8.27 -24.31 -18.45
CA GLU A 159 7.74 -23.56 -17.32
C GLU A 159 7.95 -22.05 -17.51
N MET A 160 9.09 -21.64 -18.05
CA MET A 160 9.39 -20.24 -18.36
C MET A 160 8.49 -19.72 -19.50
N CYS A 161 8.32 -20.50 -20.57
CA CYS A 161 7.50 -20.10 -21.72
C CYS A 161 6.01 -19.95 -21.37
N LEU A 162 5.53 -20.73 -20.41
CA LEU A 162 4.14 -20.73 -19.95
C LEU A 162 3.89 -19.83 -18.73
N LEU A 163 4.92 -19.14 -18.22
CA LEU A 163 4.87 -18.40 -16.95
C LEU A 163 4.36 -19.27 -15.77
N ASP A 164 4.70 -20.55 -15.78
CA ASP A 164 4.32 -21.49 -14.72
C ASP A 164 5.36 -21.45 -13.59
N GLN A 165 4.96 -20.85 -12.47
CA GLN A 165 5.80 -20.71 -11.28
C GLN A 165 5.44 -21.73 -10.19
N SER A 166 4.56 -22.69 -10.47
CA SER A 166 4.00 -23.62 -9.47
C SER A 166 5.03 -24.54 -8.80
N LEU A 167 6.19 -24.75 -9.44
CA LEU A 167 7.30 -25.54 -8.89
C LEU A 167 8.39 -24.67 -8.24
N GLN A 168 8.32 -23.35 -8.37
CA GLN A 168 9.29 -22.42 -7.79
C GLN A 168 8.95 -22.14 -6.31
N ASP A 169 9.98 -21.93 -5.50
CA ASP A 169 9.79 -21.48 -4.12
C ASP A 169 9.34 -20.02 -4.08
N CYS A 170 8.43 -19.69 -3.14
CA CYS A 170 7.93 -18.33 -3.01
C CYS A 170 9.03 -17.41 -2.43
N PRO A 171 9.36 -16.27 -3.09
CA PRO A 171 10.38 -15.35 -2.59
C PRO A 171 10.11 -14.80 -1.20
N LEU A 172 8.83 -14.63 -0.83
CA LEU A 172 8.42 -14.09 0.48
C LEU A 172 8.57 -15.09 1.63
N LEU A 173 8.72 -16.38 1.33
CA LEU A 173 8.98 -17.41 2.35
C LEU A 173 10.48 -17.61 2.60
N CYS A 174 11.32 -17.26 1.62
CA CYS A 174 12.77 -17.47 1.67
C CYS A 174 13.53 -16.45 2.54
N THR A 175 12.91 -15.30 2.86
CA THR A 175 13.56 -14.20 3.60
C THR A 175 13.88 -14.50 5.06
N ASN A 176 13.31 -15.57 5.65
CA ASN A 176 13.52 -15.93 7.06
C ASN A 176 14.84 -16.69 7.35
N ILE A 177 15.68 -16.95 6.35
CA ILE A 177 16.90 -17.78 6.52
C ILE A 177 18.19 -16.94 6.63
N GLN A 178 18.15 -15.63 6.38
CA GLN A 178 19.38 -14.83 6.25
C GLN A 178 20.02 -14.32 7.56
N VAL A 179 19.44 -14.55 8.74
CA VAL A 179 20.05 -14.08 10.02
C VAL A 179 20.64 -15.22 10.87
N HIS A 180 20.21 -16.48 10.68
CA HIS A 180 20.79 -17.62 11.39
C HIS A 180 22.01 -18.27 10.70
N SER A 181 22.27 -17.91 9.44
CA SER A 181 23.26 -18.59 8.59
C SER A 181 24.73 -18.38 8.98
N LEU A 182 25.06 -17.38 9.82
CA LEU A 182 26.44 -17.18 10.29
C LEU A 182 26.78 -17.98 11.55
N ILE A 183 25.79 -18.26 12.41
CA ILE A 183 26.00 -19.04 13.64
C ILE A 183 25.90 -20.54 13.32
N ASP A 184 24.96 -20.94 12.46
CA ASP A 184 24.83 -22.33 12.03
C ASP A 184 26.01 -22.80 11.16
N TYR A 185 26.61 -21.91 10.36
CA TYR A 185 27.82 -22.20 9.60
C TYR A 185 29.04 -22.43 10.51
N LEU A 186 29.13 -21.74 11.66
CA LEU A 186 30.22 -21.92 12.61
C LEU A 186 30.06 -23.20 13.45
N ILE A 187 28.83 -23.53 13.84
CA ILE A 187 28.52 -24.73 14.64
C ILE A 187 28.63 -26.00 13.77
N MET A 188 28.19 -25.95 12.50
CA MET A 188 28.29 -27.09 11.57
C MET A 188 29.73 -27.42 11.17
N LYS A 189 30.64 -26.44 11.18
CA LYS A 189 32.05 -26.66 10.83
C LYS A 189 32.85 -27.36 11.93
N THR A 190 32.37 -27.33 13.18
CA THR A 190 33.03 -27.98 14.31
C THR A 190 32.54 -29.40 14.62
N ILE A 191 31.41 -29.83 14.05
CA ILE A 191 30.74 -31.08 14.44
C ILE A 191 30.72 -32.14 13.33
N THR A 192 31.11 -31.84 12.10
CA THR A 192 31.08 -32.82 10.98
C THR A 192 32.45 -33.15 10.41
N ASP A 193 33.35 -33.68 11.24
CA ASP A 193 34.50 -34.46 10.74
C ASP A 193 34.29 -35.98 10.82
N GLU A 194 33.17 -36.47 11.37
CA GLU A 194 32.86 -37.90 11.35
C GLU A 194 31.34 -38.14 11.18
N PHE A 195 30.98 -38.86 10.12
CA PHE A 195 29.65 -39.43 9.80
C PHE A 195 28.51 -38.49 9.37
N CYS A 196 28.39 -38.22 8.06
CA CYS A 196 27.12 -38.40 7.34
C CYS A 196 27.32 -38.46 5.82
N HIS A 197 26.74 -39.48 5.18
CA HIS A 197 26.80 -39.74 3.74
C HIS A 197 26.14 -38.62 2.89
N PRO A 198 26.72 -38.19 1.75
CA PRO A 198 26.19 -37.12 0.90
C PRO A 198 25.06 -37.60 -0.05
N GLN A 199 24.14 -38.43 0.43
CA GLN A 199 23.06 -38.99 -0.41
C GLN A 199 21.65 -38.49 -0.06
N VAL A 200 21.46 -37.77 1.06
CA VAL A 200 20.11 -37.34 1.49
C VAL A 200 19.74 -35.91 1.05
N LEU A 201 20.70 -35.09 0.61
CA LEU A 201 20.40 -33.74 0.06
C LEU A 201 20.09 -33.73 -1.45
N ILE A 202 20.39 -34.81 -2.18
CA ILE A 202 20.20 -34.89 -3.64
C ILE A 202 18.82 -35.49 -4.01
N LEU A 203 18.12 -36.12 -3.05
CA LEU A 203 16.88 -36.85 -3.32
C LEU A 203 15.59 -36.00 -3.24
N ARG A 204 15.65 -34.70 -2.93
CA ARG A 204 14.45 -33.82 -2.89
C ARG A 204 14.20 -32.95 -4.13
N HIS A 205 15.14 -32.90 -5.08
CA HIS A 205 14.98 -32.17 -6.35
C HIS A 205 14.42 -33.03 -7.50
N HIS A 206 14.17 -34.32 -7.28
CA HIS A 206 13.73 -35.28 -8.29
C HIS A 206 12.28 -35.77 -8.10
N GLU A 207 11.45 -35.05 -7.37
CA GLU A 207 10.01 -35.29 -7.40
C GLU A 207 9.41 -34.63 -8.65
N GLN A 208 9.33 -35.43 -9.71
CA GLN A 208 8.52 -35.24 -10.92
C GLN A 208 8.72 -33.92 -11.70
N GLN A 209 9.90 -33.72 -12.30
CA GLN A 209 9.90 -33.06 -13.61
C GLN A 209 9.15 -34.00 -14.57
N SER A 210 7.91 -33.67 -14.89
CA SER A 210 7.19 -34.37 -15.96
C SER A 210 8.07 -34.35 -17.21
N PHE A 211 8.30 -35.50 -17.83
CA PHE A 211 9.05 -35.57 -19.08
C PHE A 211 8.38 -34.66 -20.11
N ASP A 212 9.06 -33.57 -20.50
CA ASP A 212 8.58 -32.64 -21.52
C ASP A 212 9.04 -33.14 -22.91
N PRO A 213 8.13 -33.63 -23.77
CA PRO A 213 8.48 -34.12 -25.10
C PRO A 213 9.04 -33.02 -26.01
N LEU A 214 8.75 -31.74 -25.71
CA LEU A 214 9.15 -30.57 -26.49
C LEU A 214 10.36 -29.84 -25.89
N ARG A 215 11.07 -30.44 -24.92
CA ARG A 215 12.21 -29.79 -24.27
C ARG A 215 13.26 -29.37 -25.31
N GLY A 216 13.60 -28.08 -25.31
CA GLY A 216 14.53 -27.48 -26.27
C GLY A 216 13.90 -27.09 -27.62
N LEU A 217 12.58 -27.21 -27.76
CA LEU A 217 11.83 -26.76 -28.94
C LEU A 217 10.87 -25.61 -28.63
N TRP A 218 10.56 -25.37 -27.36
CA TRP A 218 9.75 -24.23 -26.89
C TRP A 218 10.42 -22.93 -27.26
N VAL A 219 9.75 -22.12 -28.09
CA VAL A 219 10.25 -20.83 -28.53
C VAL A 219 9.94 -19.79 -27.47
N HIS A 220 10.96 -19.02 -27.09
CA HIS A 220 10.85 -17.92 -26.13
C HIS A 220 11.66 -16.71 -26.57
N CYS A 221 11.30 -15.55 -26.01
CA CYS A 221 12.05 -14.31 -26.21
C CYS A 221 12.30 -13.64 -24.87
N TRP A 222 13.56 -13.27 -24.61
CA TRP A 222 13.99 -12.61 -23.38
C TRP A 222 14.92 -11.44 -23.69
N VAL A 223 15.36 -10.72 -22.65
CA VAL A 223 16.25 -9.56 -22.83
C VAL A 223 17.63 -9.85 -22.28
N LEU A 224 18.66 -9.55 -23.06
CA LEU A 224 20.06 -9.55 -22.65
C LEU A 224 20.48 -8.11 -22.33
N VAL A 225 21.16 -7.93 -21.20
CA VAL A 225 21.81 -6.66 -20.85
C VAL A 225 23.31 -6.89 -20.75
N LEU A 226 24.08 -6.10 -21.49
CA LEU A 226 25.55 -6.16 -21.48
C LEU A 226 26.12 -5.29 -20.36
N SER A 227 27.29 -5.72 -19.87
CA SER A 227 28.11 -4.99 -18.91
C SER A 227 28.75 -3.76 -19.53
N GLY A 228 29.09 -2.77 -18.69
CA GLY A 228 29.78 -1.55 -19.08
C GLY A 228 28.94 -0.28 -18.99
N SER A 229 27.62 -0.37 -19.18
CA SER A 229 26.69 0.76 -19.03
C SER A 229 25.99 0.75 -17.67
N ARG A 230 25.63 1.93 -17.13
CA ARG A 230 24.79 2.10 -15.93
C ARG A 230 25.25 1.30 -14.68
N SER A 231 26.56 1.08 -14.52
CA SER A 231 27.17 0.29 -13.43
C SER A 231 26.87 -1.22 -13.46
N VAL A 232 26.44 -1.76 -14.61
CA VAL A 232 26.30 -3.21 -14.80
C VAL A 232 27.69 -3.85 -14.92
N GLN A 233 28.02 -4.73 -13.98
CA GLN A 233 29.34 -5.39 -13.91
C GLN A 233 29.47 -6.63 -14.79
N GLU A 234 28.37 -7.39 -14.95
CA GLU A 234 28.36 -8.65 -15.68
C GLU A 234 27.15 -8.71 -16.61
N ASN A 235 27.29 -9.41 -17.73
CA ASN A 235 26.18 -9.65 -18.65
C ASN A 235 25.12 -10.53 -17.95
N PHE A 236 23.84 -10.24 -18.18
CA PHE A 236 22.76 -11.01 -17.58
C PHE A 236 21.53 -11.07 -18.49
N PHE A 237 20.71 -12.09 -18.27
CA PHE A 237 19.40 -12.22 -18.91
C PHE A 237 18.31 -11.71 -17.98
N ILE A 238 17.25 -11.15 -18.57
CA ILE A 238 16.00 -10.81 -17.89
C ILE A 238 14.91 -11.59 -18.60
N ASP A 239 14.18 -12.42 -17.86
CA ASP A 239 12.92 -12.96 -18.36
C ASP A 239 11.85 -11.87 -18.24
N PRO A 240 11.32 -11.34 -19.36
CA PRO A 240 10.43 -10.19 -19.31
C PRO A 240 9.05 -10.56 -18.74
N LEU A 241 8.68 -11.85 -18.71
CA LEU A 241 7.41 -12.31 -18.16
C LEU A 241 7.37 -12.22 -16.62
N THR A 242 8.48 -12.59 -15.97
CA THR A 242 8.61 -12.53 -14.50
C THR A 242 9.31 -11.26 -14.00
N GLY A 243 10.10 -10.61 -14.86
CA GLY A 243 10.98 -9.50 -14.51
C GLY A 243 12.22 -9.91 -13.72
N ILE A 244 12.52 -11.22 -13.65
CA ILE A 244 13.63 -11.77 -12.87
C ILE A 244 14.92 -11.74 -13.69
N ARG A 245 16.02 -11.39 -13.03
CA ARG A 245 17.38 -11.48 -13.58
C ARG A 245 17.95 -12.88 -13.39
N TYR A 246 18.59 -13.37 -14.45
CA TYR A 246 19.31 -14.64 -14.50
C TYR A 246 20.76 -14.43 -14.92
N ASN A 247 21.64 -15.29 -14.42
CA ASN A 247 22.99 -15.42 -14.98
C ASN A 247 22.86 -15.94 -16.42
N THR A 248 23.75 -15.51 -17.32
CA THR A 248 23.76 -15.99 -18.71
C THR A 248 23.93 -17.50 -18.80
N ALA A 249 24.57 -18.16 -17.83
CA ALA A 249 24.73 -19.62 -17.77
C ALA A 249 23.53 -20.37 -17.14
N ALA A 250 22.38 -19.72 -16.90
CA ALA A 250 21.23 -20.36 -16.30
C ALA A 250 20.66 -21.49 -17.18
N ALA A 251 20.33 -22.63 -16.57
CA ALA A 251 19.96 -23.87 -17.26
C ALA A 251 18.59 -23.80 -17.98
N ASP A 252 17.77 -22.82 -17.65
CA ASP A 252 16.43 -22.64 -18.24
C ASP A 252 16.48 -22.01 -19.63
N PHE A 253 17.59 -21.36 -20.01
CA PHE A 253 17.83 -20.83 -21.35
C PHE A 253 18.60 -21.86 -22.16
N LEU A 254 17.90 -22.58 -23.05
CA LEU A 254 18.41 -23.80 -23.68
C LEU A 254 19.22 -23.51 -24.95
N GLY A 255 18.91 -22.43 -25.68
CA GLY A 255 19.67 -22.05 -26.88
C GLY A 255 19.25 -20.71 -27.46
N ILE A 256 20.14 -20.05 -28.20
CA ILE A 256 19.91 -18.75 -28.85
C ILE A 256 19.98 -18.91 -30.36
N GLU A 257 18.97 -18.39 -31.06
CA GLU A 257 18.90 -18.35 -32.53
C GLU A 257 19.34 -16.99 -33.08
N SER A 258 18.85 -15.90 -32.47
CA SER A 258 19.16 -14.54 -32.89
C SER A 258 19.07 -13.54 -31.74
N VAL A 259 19.78 -12.42 -31.88
CA VAL A 259 19.85 -11.33 -30.90
C VAL A 259 19.77 -10.00 -31.64
N TRP A 260 18.94 -9.06 -31.20
CA TRP A 260 18.82 -7.76 -31.88
C TRP A 260 18.53 -6.61 -30.93
N ASN A 261 18.96 -5.41 -31.34
CA ASN A 261 18.55 -4.15 -30.73
C ASN A 261 18.00 -3.21 -31.83
N ASN A 262 17.85 -1.92 -31.51
CA ASN A 262 17.34 -0.93 -32.46
C ASN A 262 18.31 -0.58 -33.61
N LEU A 263 19.54 -1.10 -33.59
CA LEU A 263 20.59 -0.80 -34.57
C LEU A 263 21.06 -2.03 -35.35
N ASN A 264 21.13 -3.19 -34.70
CA ASN A 264 21.74 -4.39 -35.25
C ASN A 264 20.86 -5.63 -35.05
N TYR A 265 21.03 -6.60 -35.94
CA TYR A 265 20.46 -7.94 -35.85
C TYR A 265 21.58 -8.96 -36.03
N TYR A 266 21.79 -9.81 -35.04
CA TYR A 266 22.82 -10.84 -34.99
C TYR A 266 22.17 -12.22 -35.07
N VAL A 267 22.81 -13.13 -35.78
CA VAL A 267 22.36 -14.51 -35.98
C VAL A 267 23.39 -15.46 -35.42
N ASN A 268 22.94 -16.47 -34.69
CA ASN A 268 23.83 -17.53 -34.26
C ASN A 268 24.13 -18.47 -35.44
N MET A 269 25.31 -18.35 -36.03
CA MET A 269 25.78 -19.17 -37.16
C MET A 269 26.46 -20.48 -36.74
N GLN A 270 26.53 -20.79 -35.44
CA GLN A 270 27.16 -22.01 -34.94
C GLN A 270 26.36 -23.27 -35.34
N ASP A 271 27.06 -24.38 -35.53
CA ASP A 271 26.43 -25.68 -35.81
C ASP A 271 25.75 -26.23 -34.55
N CYS A 272 24.43 -26.14 -34.52
CA CYS A 272 23.56 -26.61 -33.44
C CYS A 272 22.85 -27.94 -33.78
N SER A 273 23.38 -28.74 -34.71
CA SER A 273 22.76 -29.99 -35.20
C SER A 273 22.47 -31.05 -34.12
N ALA A 274 23.16 -31.02 -32.98
CA ALA A 274 22.86 -31.88 -31.81
C ALA A 274 21.67 -31.39 -30.96
N GLY A 275 21.06 -30.25 -31.31
CA GLY A 275 20.09 -29.52 -30.50
C GLY A 275 20.69 -29.00 -29.18
N CYS A 276 19.85 -28.51 -28.27
CA CYS A 276 20.25 -28.02 -26.95
C CYS A 276 20.76 -29.14 -25.99
N ARG A 277 21.18 -30.32 -26.49
CA ARG A 277 21.57 -31.50 -25.68
C ARG A 277 23.01 -31.47 -25.20
N LEU A 278 23.87 -30.63 -25.77
CA LEU A 278 25.22 -30.40 -25.30
C LEU A 278 25.30 -28.93 -24.91
N SER A 279 25.74 -28.68 -23.67
CA SER A 279 26.01 -27.35 -23.11
C SER A 279 26.82 -26.53 -24.11
N LEU A 280 26.13 -25.73 -24.92
CA LEU A 280 26.71 -24.64 -25.68
C LEU A 280 27.07 -23.60 -24.64
N MET A 281 28.32 -23.62 -24.19
CA MET A 281 28.87 -22.51 -23.44
C MET A 281 28.66 -21.28 -24.31
N LEU A 282 27.75 -20.40 -23.88
CA LEU A 282 27.37 -19.16 -24.54
C LEU A 282 28.61 -18.30 -24.76
N LYS A 283 29.26 -18.43 -25.91
CA LYS A 283 30.24 -17.45 -26.37
C LYS A 283 29.47 -16.30 -26.98
N LEU A 284 28.82 -15.52 -26.12
CA LEU A 284 28.12 -14.29 -26.49
C LEU A 284 29.04 -13.35 -27.28
N ASP A 285 30.34 -13.36 -26.93
CA ASP A 285 31.40 -12.68 -27.66
C ASP A 285 31.51 -13.11 -29.13
N PHE A 286 31.20 -14.36 -29.48
CA PHE A 286 31.24 -14.82 -30.87
C PHE A 286 30.04 -14.29 -31.68
N ILE A 287 28.85 -14.26 -31.08
CA ILE A 287 27.63 -13.75 -31.72
C ILE A 287 27.70 -12.23 -31.91
N LEU A 288 28.29 -11.51 -30.96
CA LEU A 288 28.38 -10.04 -30.99
C LEU A 288 29.61 -9.52 -31.76
N ASN A 289 30.61 -10.37 -32.05
CA ASN A 289 31.77 -9.99 -32.86
C ASN A 289 31.53 -10.13 -34.37
N GLU A 290 30.67 -11.04 -34.82
CA GLU A 290 30.23 -11.09 -36.22
C GLU A 290 29.04 -10.13 -36.42
N LYS A 291 29.35 -8.85 -36.65
CA LYS A 291 28.34 -7.93 -37.19
C LYS A 291 27.85 -8.51 -38.52
N LEU A 292 26.55 -8.74 -38.62
CA LEU A 292 25.86 -8.91 -39.91
C LEU A 292 25.80 -7.54 -40.62
N LEU A 293 26.97 -7.04 -41.01
CA LEU A 293 27.08 -6.06 -42.09
C LEU A 293 27.49 -6.88 -43.31
N PHE A 294 26.50 -7.15 -44.17
CA PHE A 294 26.57 -7.87 -45.44
C PHE A 294 27.96 -7.94 -46.08
N ASP A 295 28.74 -8.97 -45.74
CA ASP A 295 30.03 -9.22 -46.36
C ASP A 295 29.81 -10.08 -47.61
N LEU A 296 29.36 -9.43 -48.68
CA LEU A 296 29.45 -10.02 -50.01
C LEU A 296 30.92 -9.99 -50.42
N LYS A 297 31.58 -11.13 -50.22
CA LYS A 297 32.89 -11.55 -50.76
C LYS A 297 33.69 -10.47 -51.49
N GLU A 298 34.84 -10.14 -50.87
CA GLU A 298 36.10 -9.69 -51.48
C GLU A 298 36.02 -9.31 -52.96
N GLU A 299 35.83 -8.02 -53.24
CA GLU A 299 36.62 -7.23 -54.19
C GLU A 299 36.38 -5.75 -53.88
N GLU A 300 37.44 -4.95 -53.99
CA GLU A 300 37.58 -3.58 -53.50
C GLU A 300 36.48 -2.61 -53.98
N GLU A 301 35.36 -2.48 -53.26
CA GLU A 301 34.44 -1.34 -53.39
C GLU A 301 33.88 -0.95 -52.00
N GLU A 302 33.80 0.36 -51.76
CA GLU A 302 33.39 1.01 -50.51
C GLU A 302 32.29 0.24 -49.76
N SER A 303 32.58 -0.20 -48.53
CA SER A 303 31.61 -0.85 -47.65
C SER A 303 30.41 0.09 -47.45
N TRP A 304 29.33 -0.13 -48.20
CA TRP A 304 28.07 0.56 -48.00
C TRP A 304 27.52 0.17 -46.63
N VAL A 305 27.83 0.97 -45.61
CA VAL A 305 27.25 0.83 -44.28
C VAL A 305 25.76 1.11 -44.42
N PHE A 306 24.96 0.04 -44.47
CA PHE A 306 23.50 0.17 -44.46
C PHE A 306 23.08 0.63 -43.07
N GLU A 307 22.66 1.89 -42.94
CA GLU A 307 22.13 2.44 -41.69
C GLU A 307 20.73 1.91 -41.41
N MET A 308 20.48 1.44 -40.19
CA MET A 308 19.16 0.95 -39.77
C MET A 308 18.12 2.07 -39.88
N PRO A 309 16.97 1.85 -40.56
CA PRO A 309 15.90 2.84 -40.65
C PRO A 309 15.37 3.23 -39.26
N ARG A 310 14.81 4.44 -39.17
CA ARG A 310 14.16 4.90 -37.94
C ARG A 310 12.99 3.97 -37.59
N SER A 311 12.78 3.77 -36.29
CA SER A 311 11.63 3.01 -35.81
C SER A 311 10.32 3.61 -36.31
N TRP A 312 9.43 2.76 -36.81
CA TRP A 312 8.09 3.13 -37.27
C TRP A 312 7.10 3.36 -36.12
N VAL A 313 7.47 2.97 -34.90
CA VAL A 313 6.65 3.07 -33.69
C VAL A 313 6.79 4.46 -33.05
N SER A 314 5.74 4.94 -32.38
CA SER A 314 5.76 6.15 -31.55
C SER A 314 6.48 5.97 -30.20
N CYS A 315 6.87 7.06 -29.54
CA CYS A 315 7.47 6.95 -28.20
C CYS A 315 6.49 6.33 -27.20
N ILE A 316 6.99 5.40 -26.39
CA ILE A 316 6.23 4.78 -25.29
C ILE A 316 5.83 5.85 -24.26
N THR A 317 4.52 5.98 -24.01
CA THR A 317 3.99 6.90 -23.00
C THR A 317 3.27 6.09 -21.92
N ILE A 318 3.82 6.09 -20.71
CA ILE A 318 3.21 5.42 -19.55
C ILE A 318 2.48 6.49 -18.72
N SER A 319 1.18 6.34 -18.52
CA SER A 319 0.45 7.28 -17.66
C SER A 319 0.68 6.96 -16.18
N LYS A 320 0.45 7.95 -15.31
CA LYS A 320 0.54 7.73 -13.85
C LYS A 320 -0.47 6.68 -13.39
N LYS A 321 -1.65 6.66 -14.01
CA LYS A 321 -2.68 5.67 -13.72
C LYS A 321 -2.17 4.26 -14.01
N ASP A 322 -1.51 4.05 -15.16
CA ASP A 322 -0.98 2.74 -15.56
C ASP A 322 0.08 2.24 -14.57
N LEU A 323 0.95 3.15 -14.11
CA LEU A 323 1.96 2.86 -13.12
C LEU A 323 1.36 2.49 -11.74
N GLU A 324 0.24 3.11 -11.37
CA GLU A 324 -0.49 2.83 -10.12
C GLU A 324 -1.32 1.54 -10.20
N THR A 325 -2.03 1.30 -11.30
CA THR A 325 -2.89 0.12 -11.46
C THR A 325 -2.09 -1.18 -11.56
N ARG A 326 -0.83 -1.11 -12.01
CA ARG A 326 0.18 -2.19 -12.11
C ARG A 326 -0.23 -3.47 -12.84
N TRP A 327 -1.45 -3.98 -12.72
CA TRP A 327 -1.94 -5.25 -13.26
C TRP A 327 -3.22 -5.08 -14.08
N PRO A 328 -3.46 -5.90 -15.12
CA PRO A 328 -4.75 -5.95 -15.81
C PRO A 328 -5.86 -6.33 -14.84
N GLY A 329 -6.91 -5.49 -14.76
CA GLY A 329 -7.98 -5.67 -13.76
C GLY A 329 -7.57 -5.39 -12.30
N GLY A 330 -6.36 -4.88 -12.07
CA GLY A 330 -5.86 -4.45 -10.77
C GLY A 330 -5.41 -5.57 -9.82
N GLN A 331 -5.39 -6.83 -10.25
CA GLN A 331 -4.96 -7.95 -9.40
C GLN A 331 -4.13 -8.98 -10.17
N LYS A 332 -3.22 -9.67 -9.48
CA LYS A 332 -2.42 -10.79 -10.01
C LYS A 332 -2.32 -11.90 -8.98
N VAL A 333 -2.53 -13.13 -9.44
CA VAL A 333 -2.42 -14.34 -8.62
C VAL A 333 -1.29 -15.20 -9.18
N THR A 334 -0.31 -15.51 -8.33
CA THR A 334 0.81 -16.39 -8.67
C THR A 334 0.77 -17.60 -7.75
N ARG A 335 0.86 -18.80 -8.34
CA ARG A 335 0.98 -20.06 -7.61
C ARG A 335 2.44 -20.46 -7.58
N TYR A 336 2.93 -20.78 -6.39
CA TYR A 336 4.27 -21.28 -6.09
C TYR A 336 4.16 -22.68 -5.48
N ARG A 337 5.30 -23.35 -5.30
CA ARG A 337 5.36 -24.63 -4.62
C ARG A 337 4.89 -24.45 -3.17
N GLY A 338 3.74 -25.05 -2.84
CA GLY A 338 3.15 -24.95 -1.51
C GLY A 338 2.72 -23.54 -1.11
N ALA A 339 2.52 -22.61 -2.05
CA ALA A 339 2.04 -21.27 -1.72
C ALA A 339 1.22 -20.61 -2.83
N ARG A 340 0.31 -19.71 -2.45
CA ARG A 340 -0.47 -18.85 -3.35
C ARG A 340 -0.26 -17.40 -2.94
N LEU A 341 0.23 -16.58 -3.85
CA LEU A 341 0.46 -15.15 -3.65
C LEU A 341 -0.51 -14.35 -4.51
N GLU A 342 -1.30 -13.49 -3.89
CA GLU A 342 -2.16 -12.52 -4.55
C GLU A 342 -1.60 -11.13 -4.33
N LYS A 343 -1.62 -10.31 -5.37
CA LYS A 343 -1.24 -8.90 -5.33
C LYS A 343 -2.38 -8.07 -5.89
N PHE A 344 -2.65 -6.94 -5.26
CA PHE A 344 -3.71 -6.00 -5.60
C PHE A 344 -3.11 -4.61 -5.80
N SER A 345 -3.65 -3.87 -6.76
CA SER A 345 -3.29 -2.48 -6.98
C SER A 345 -3.76 -1.61 -5.81
N PRO A 346 -2.98 -0.57 -5.43
CA PRO A 346 -3.41 0.36 -4.40
C PRO A 346 -4.82 0.90 -4.66
N TYR A 347 -5.63 0.97 -3.60
CA TYR A 347 -7.01 1.48 -3.64
C TYR A 347 -8.02 0.67 -4.47
N LEU A 348 -7.65 -0.51 -4.99
CA LEU A 348 -8.62 -1.40 -5.65
C LEU A 348 -9.64 -1.94 -4.64
N ARG A 349 -9.13 -2.45 -3.51
CA ARG A 349 -9.95 -3.00 -2.44
C ARG A 349 -10.21 -1.95 -1.36
N PRO A 350 -11.44 -1.87 -0.83
CA PRO A 350 -11.79 -0.93 0.23
C PRO A 350 -11.10 -1.26 1.58
N ASP A 351 -10.65 -2.50 1.77
CA ASP A 351 -9.95 -2.96 2.96
C ASP A 351 -8.46 -2.55 3.04
N GLY A 352 -7.94 -1.97 1.95
CA GLY A 352 -6.54 -1.54 1.84
C GLY A 352 -5.54 -2.68 1.64
N LEU A 353 -6.00 -3.89 1.33
CA LEU A 353 -5.14 -5.06 1.11
C LEU A 353 -4.35 -4.91 -0.19
N LEU A 354 -3.02 -5.08 -0.11
CA LEU A 354 -2.13 -5.05 -1.26
C LEU A 354 -1.58 -6.41 -1.64
N LYS A 355 -1.27 -7.25 -0.65
CA LYS A 355 -0.69 -8.58 -0.89
C LYS A 355 -1.27 -9.56 0.08
N GLN A 356 -1.53 -10.77 -0.39
CA GLN A 356 -1.97 -11.89 0.42
C GLN A 356 -1.16 -13.12 0.04
N LEU A 357 -0.51 -13.74 1.03
CA LEU A 357 0.24 -14.97 0.88
C LEU A 357 -0.43 -16.06 1.71
N VAL A 358 -0.85 -17.12 1.02
CA VAL A 358 -1.28 -18.37 1.67
C VAL A 358 -0.15 -19.37 1.48
N SER A 359 0.44 -19.84 2.58
CA SER A 359 1.39 -20.94 2.54
C SER A 359 0.72 -22.22 3.07
N TYR A 360 1.03 -23.35 2.44
CA TYR A 360 0.46 -24.66 2.74
C TYR A 360 1.56 -25.53 3.36
N LYS A 361 1.31 -26.02 4.58
CA LYS A 361 2.15 -27.01 5.26
C LYS A 361 1.28 -28.24 5.48
N ASP A 362 1.44 -29.25 4.64
CA ASP A 362 0.64 -30.48 4.62
C ASP A 362 -0.89 -30.22 4.50
N LEU A 363 -1.63 -30.27 5.62
CA LEU A 363 -3.08 -30.01 5.70
C LEU A 363 -3.41 -28.60 6.22
N ASP A 364 -2.43 -27.89 6.77
CA ASP A 364 -2.60 -26.59 7.40
C ASP A 364 -2.20 -25.45 6.48
N CYS A 365 -2.71 -24.25 6.77
CA CYS A 365 -2.33 -23.05 6.04
C CYS A 365 -2.07 -21.85 6.96
N GLU A 366 -0.99 -21.14 6.66
CA GLU A 366 -0.65 -19.86 7.27
C GLU A 366 -1.02 -18.76 6.27
N LEU A 367 -1.74 -17.75 6.74
CA LEU A 367 -2.19 -16.62 5.95
C LEU A 367 -1.45 -15.36 6.38
N LYS A 368 -0.84 -14.66 5.43
CA LYS A 368 -0.12 -13.41 5.66
C LYS A 368 -0.62 -12.32 4.73
N GLU A 369 -0.98 -11.18 5.28
CA GLU A 369 -1.66 -10.08 4.60
C GLU A 369 -0.88 -8.78 4.83
N TRP A 370 -0.72 -8.00 3.76
CA TRP A 370 -0.08 -6.68 3.82
C TRP A 370 -1.05 -5.61 3.36
N TYR A 371 -1.17 -4.56 4.17
CA TYR A 371 -2.09 -3.46 3.97
C TYR A 371 -1.33 -2.14 3.74
N GLN A 372 -1.96 -1.23 3.02
CA GLN A 372 -1.48 0.13 2.87
C GLN A 372 -2.63 1.12 2.89
N HIS A 373 -2.32 2.35 3.30
CA HIS A 373 -3.24 3.47 3.30
C HIS A 373 -4.44 3.32 4.23
N ARG A 374 -4.48 2.35 5.14
CA ARG A 374 -5.51 2.32 6.19
C ARG A 374 -5.26 3.42 7.23
N THR A 375 -6.33 4.03 7.71
CA THR A 375 -6.28 5.10 8.74
C THR A 375 -5.95 4.57 10.13
N ASP A 376 -6.22 3.29 10.40
CA ASP A 376 -5.86 2.58 11.64
C ASP A 376 -4.36 2.22 11.72
N HIS A 377 -3.61 2.52 10.66
CA HIS A 377 -2.18 2.23 10.54
C HIS A 377 -1.80 0.75 10.51
N LEU A 378 -2.73 -0.18 10.26
CA LEU A 378 -2.41 -1.60 10.07
C LEU A 378 -1.54 -1.79 8.83
N GLN A 379 -0.42 -2.49 8.97
CA GLN A 379 0.53 -2.76 7.89
C GLN A 379 0.59 -4.23 7.52
N GLU A 380 0.54 -5.11 8.51
CA GLU A 380 0.69 -6.55 8.31
C GLU A 380 -0.21 -7.31 9.28
N ARG A 381 -0.83 -8.37 8.78
CA ARG A 381 -1.58 -9.34 9.58
C ARG A 381 -1.12 -10.74 9.22
N GLU A 382 -0.86 -11.55 10.23
CA GLU A 382 -0.51 -12.95 10.08
C GLU A 382 -1.51 -13.79 10.89
N VAL A 383 -2.20 -14.70 10.22
CA VAL A 383 -3.16 -15.63 10.83
C VAL A 383 -2.58 -17.02 10.74
N ASN A 384 -2.16 -17.53 11.89
CA ASN A 384 -1.70 -18.90 12.02
C ASN A 384 -2.88 -19.78 12.45
N LYS A 385 -3.35 -20.64 11.55
CA LYS A 385 -4.47 -21.54 11.82
C LYS A 385 -4.12 -22.73 12.72
N ILE A 386 -2.83 -23.03 12.91
CA ILE A 386 -2.38 -24.13 13.79
C ILE A 386 -2.57 -23.70 15.25
N ASP A 387 -2.06 -22.52 15.60
CA ASP A 387 -2.12 -22.01 16.98
C ASP A 387 -3.38 -21.14 17.23
N ASN A 388 -4.18 -20.85 16.18
CA ASN A 388 -5.31 -19.92 16.18
C ASN A 388 -4.94 -18.49 16.64
N PHE A 389 -3.69 -18.07 16.45
CA PHE A 389 -3.26 -16.71 16.75
C PHE A 389 -3.31 -15.82 15.51
N THR A 390 -3.85 -14.63 15.69
CA THR A 390 -3.72 -13.51 14.77
C THR A 390 -2.67 -12.56 15.32
N THR A 391 -1.71 -12.17 14.48
CA THR A 391 -0.64 -11.23 14.80
C THR A 391 -0.76 -10.02 13.89
N GLU A 392 -0.87 -8.83 14.46
CA GLU A 392 -1.05 -7.57 13.75
C GLU A 392 0.12 -6.63 14.03
N HIS A 393 0.66 -6.03 12.98
CA HIS A 393 1.70 -5.00 13.06
C HIS A 393 1.19 -3.67 12.53
N PHE A 394 1.49 -2.61 13.26
CA PHE A 394 1.01 -1.27 13.01
C PHE A 394 2.14 -0.27 12.82
N LYS A 395 1.88 0.75 12.00
CA LYS A 395 2.77 1.88 11.84
C LYS A 395 2.70 2.79 13.09
N TYR A 396 3.82 3.45 13.38
CA TYR A 396 3.91 4.51 14.37
C TYR A 396 2.86 5.62 14.16
N GLY A 397 2.33 6.16 15.26
CA GLY A 397 1.46 7.33 15.28
C GLY A 397 -0.04 7.05 15.49
N ARG A 398 -0.42 5.80 15.78
CA ARG A 398 -1.81 5.42 16.02
C ARG A 398 -2.27 5.64 17.47
N PRO A 399 -3.59 5.61 17.74
CA PRO A 399 -4.13 5.65 19.10
C PRO A 399 -3.52 4.57 20.00
N PHE A 400 -3.42 4.86 21.30
CA PHE A 400 -2.81 3.97 22.30
C PHE A 400 -1.35 3.60 22.02
N HIS A 401 -0.65 4.24 21.08
CA HIS A 401 0.75 3.97 20.79
C HIS A 401 1.06 2.50 20.41
N LEU A 402 0.06 1.70 20.07
CA LEU A 402 0.16 0.26 19.79
C LEU A 402 0.94 0.02 18.49
N LEU A 403 1.94 -0.85 18.53
CA LEU A 403 2.77 -1.23 17.38
C LEU A 403 2.58 -2.69 17.00
N PHE A 404 2.30 -3.54 17.98
CA PHE A 404 2.13 -4.97 17.81
C PHE A 404 0.95 -5.44 18.63
N HIS A 405 0.11 -6.30 18.06
CA HIS A 405 -0.96 -6.96 18.80
C HIS A 405 -1.13 -8.39 18.31
N ARG A 406 -0.82 -9.36 19.18
CA ARG A 406 -1.07 -10.78 18.96
C ARG A 406 -2.18 -11.27 19.88
N TYR A 407 -3.17 -11.94 19.32
CA TYR A 407 -4.35 -12.41 20.05
C TYR A 407 -4.93 -13.70 19.47
N GLN A 408 -5.65 -14.46 20.30
CA GLN A 408 -6.37 -15.66 19.84
C GLN A 408 -7.80 -15.34 19.38
N THR A 409 -8.52 -14.57 20.20
CA THR A 409 -9.83 -13.99 19.87
C THR A 409 -9.78 -12.50 20.11
N LEU A 410 -10.44 -11.70 19.26
CA LEU A 410 -10.53 -10.26 19.44
C LEU A 410 -11.61 -9.92 20.48
N THR A 411 -11.46 -10.43 21.69
CA THR A 411 -12.35 -10.24 22.84
C THR A 411 -11.48 -9.97 24.07
N ALA A 412 -11.91 -9.09 24.98
CA ALA A 412 -11.05 -8.68 26.11
C ALA A 412 -10.64 -9.84 27.06
N ASP A 413 -11.37 -10.96 27.06
CA ASP A 413 -11.09 -12.17 27.85
C ASP A 413 -10.02 -13.10 27.23
N GLY A 414 -9.55 -12.79 26.02
CA GLY A 414 -8.58 -13.61 25.30
C GLY A 414 -7.16 -13.52 25.86
N ILE A 415 -6.23 -14.23 25.20
CA ILE A 415 -4.79 -13.99 25.39
C ILE A 415 -4.41 -12.83 24.48
N HIS A 416 -3.82 -11.78 25.06
CA HIS A 416 -3.37 -10.60 24.33
C HIS A 416 -1.91 -10.31 24.63
N GLU A 417 -1.12 -10.20 23.58
CA GLU A 417 0.23 -9.68 23.64
C GLU A 417 0.28 -8.37 22.85
N MET A 418 0.72 -7.30 23.50
CA MET A 418 0.72 -5.95 22.96
C MET A 418 2.09 -5.31 23.16
N GLU A 419 2.62 -4.66 22.12
CA GLU A 419 3.81 -3.83 22.23
C GLU A 419 3.50 -2.39 21.83
N PHE A 420 4.12 -1.45 22.54
CA PHE A 420 3.82 -0.04 22.44
C PHE A 420 5.08 0.76 22.10
N SER A 421 4.88 1.87 21.39
CA SER A 421 5.95 2.83 21.13
C SER A 421 6.37 3.59 22.39
N ASN A 422 7.60 4.11 22.39
CA ASN A 422 8.19 4.89 23.49
C ASN A 422 7.40 6.14 23.95
N GLY A 423 6.35 6.54 23.21
CA GLY A 423 5.44 7.62 23.59
C GLY A 423 4.28 7.17 24.50
N HIS A 424 4.16 5.87 24.79
CA HIS A 424 3.09 5.36 25.64
C HIS A 424 3.19 5.90 27.08
N VAL A 425 2.03 6.14 27.68
CA VAL A 425 1.90 6.55 29.08
C VAL A 425 2.70 5.59 29.98
N ASN A 426 3.48 6.13 30.91
CA ASN A 426 4.32 5.40 31.87
C ASN A 426 5.49 4.58 31.29
N HIS A 427 5.89 4.82 30.03
CA HIS A 427 6.99 4.10 29.36
C HIS A 427 6.81 2.56 29.35
N LEU A 428 5.55 2.12 29.27
CA LEU A 428 5.21 0.71 29.04
C LEU A 428 5.58 0.35 27.60
N VAL A 429 6.37 -0.72 27.44
CA VAL A 429 6.84 -1.18 26.12
C VAL A 429 6.11 -2.43 25.69
N ARG A 430 5.80 -3.34 26.62
CA ARG A 430 5.11 -4.60 26.32
C ARG A 430 4.17 -4.99 27.44
N ARG A 431 3.00 -5.51 27.06
CA ARG A 431 2.02 -6.10 27.97
C ARG A 431 1.56 -7.44 27.42
N LEU A 432 1.56 -8.46 28.26
CA LEU A 432 1.01 -9.78 27.96
C LEU A 432 -0.08 -10.10 29.00
N VAL A 433 -1.30 -10.30 28.52
CA VAL A 433 -2.49 -10.63 29.32
C VAL A 433 -2.96 -12.02 28.96
N SER A 434 -3.20 -12.82 30.00
CA SER A 434 -3.68 -14.19 29.95
C SER A 434 -4.91 -14.33 30.87
N SER A 435 -5.58 -15.47 30.84
CA SER A 435 -6.71 -15.78 31.73
C SER A 435 -6.29 -15.90 33.20
N GLY A 436 -6.12 -14.77 33.88
CA GLY A 436 -5.76 -14.67 35.29
C GLY A 436 -4.35 -14.15 35.57
N GLU A 437 -3.59 -13.74 34.55
CA GLU A 437 -2.26 -13.16 34.72
C GLU A 437 -2.04 -11.99 33.75
N MET A 438 -1.38 -10.94 34.24
CA MET A 438 -0.90 -9.84 33.41
C MET A 438 0.58 -9.59 33.70
N THR A 439 1.39 -9.48 32.65
CA THR A 439 2.79 -9.08 32.74
C THR A 439 3.04 -7.82 31.92
N GLU A 440 3.84 -6.92 32.48
CA GLU A 440 4.16 -5.62 31.92
C GLU A 440 5.66 -5.42 31.96
N THR A 441 6.23 -4.92 30.86
CA THR A 441 7.65 -4.58 30.75
C THR A 441 7.78 -3.10 30.45
N PHE A 442 8.67 -2.44 31.20
CA PHE A 442 8.89 -1.01 31.17
C PHE A 442 10.34 -0.70 30.86
N GLU A 443 10.56 0.42 30.16
CA GLU A 443 11.90 0.93 29.88
C GLU A 443 12.02 2.41 30.25
N ASN A 444 13.22 2.86 30.63
CA ASN A 444 13.53 4.28 30.85
C ASN A 444 12.63 5.03 31.86
N ARG A 445 12.04 4.32 32.84
CA ARG A 445 11.26 4.96 33.91
C ARG A 445 12.17 5.63 34.95
N ALA A 446 11.74 6.78 35.46
CA ALA A 446 12.47 7.53 36.49
C ALA A 446 12.52 6.80 37.86
N ASP A 447 11.55 5.93 38.14
CA ASP A 447 11.49 5.09 39.33
C ASP A 447 12.20 3.75 39.16
N PHE A 448 12.88 3.52 38.02
CA PHE A 448 13.61 2.31 37.68
C PHE A 448 12.75 1.03 37.59
N LEU A 449 11.41 1.12 37.62
CA LEU A 449 10.54 -0.04 37.42
C LEU A 449 10.80 -0.64 36.03
N SER A 450 11.12 -1.93 35.97
CA SER A 450 11.45 -2.64 34.73
C SER A 450 10.39 -3.67 34.36
N TYR A 451 9.75 -4.27 35.35
CA TYR A 451 8.84 -5.39 35.15
C TYR A 451 7.78 -5.43 36.24
N ARG A 452 6.55 -5.71 35.85
CA ARG A 452 5.43 -5.97 36.76
C ARG A 452 4.69 -7.24 36.33
N ARG A 453 4.35 -8.09 37.28
CA ARG A 453 3.50 -9.27 37.10
C ARG A 453 2.36 -9.22 38.10
N VAL A 454 1.16 -9.45 37.62
CA VAL A 454 -0.08 -9.39 38.39
C VAL A 454 -0.83 -10.71 38.21
N VAL A 455 -1.27 -11.32 39.31
CA VAL A 455 -2.02 -12.58 39.33
C VAL A 455 -3.39 -12.32 39.94
N PHE A 456 -4.44 -12.82 39.28
CA PHE A 456 -5.84 -12.62 39.64
C PHE A 456 -6.51 -13.91 40.16
N GLY A 457 -7.54 -13.75 41.01
CA GLY A 457 -8.13 -14.79 41.87
C GLY A 457 -8.96 -15.88 41.20
N ARG A 458 -9.70 -15.53 40.14
CA ARG A 458 -10.46 -16.45 39.28
C ARG A 458 -10.98 -15.69 38.04
N HIS A 459 -11.14 -16.46 36.96
CA HIS A 459 -11.71 -16.14 35.65
C HIS A 459 -12.31 -14.73 35.50
N VAL A 460 -11.61 -13.89 34.73
CA VAL A 460 -12.22 -12.70 34.13
C VAL A 460 -13.25 -13.24 33.13
N GLN A 461 -14.54 -13.16 33.48
CA GLN A 461 -15.63 -13.30 32.53
C GLN A 461 -16.16 -11.89 32.31
N PHE A 462 -15.84 -11.26 31.18
CA PHE A 462 -16.58 -10.09 30.72
C PHE A 462 -17.82 -10.58 29.94
N SER A 463 -18.80 -11.16 30.64
CA SER A 463 -20.07 -11.53 29.98
C SER A 463 -20.92 -10.28 29.70
N GLU A 464 -21.52 -10.22 28.52
CA GLU A 464 -22.33 -9.08 28.03
C GLU A 464 -23.65 -8.85 28.81
N GLU A 465 -23.96 -9.67 29.81
CA GLU A 465 -25.28 -9.70 30.47
C GLU A 465 -25.32 -9.04 31.87
N GLN A 466 -24.23 -8.42 32.34
CA GLN A 466 -24.23 -7.70 33.63
C GLN A 466 -23.85 -6.23 33.48
N VAL A 467 -24.76 -5.42 32.94
CA VAL A 467 -24.61 -3.96 32.78
C VAL A 467 -24.62 -3.19 34.11
N ASN A 468 -24.66 -3.83 35.28
CA ASN A 468 -24.72 -3.13 36.59
C ASN A 468 -23.95 -3.83 37.74
N SER A 469 -22.91 -4.61 37.47
CA SER A 469 -22.06 -5.17 38.53
C SER A 469 -20.61 -5.11 38.10
N GLU A 470 -19.78 -4.35 38.85
CA GLU A 470 -18.33 -4.36 38.63
C GLU A 470 -17.81 -5.81 38.69
N PRO A 471 -16.95 -6.23 37.74
CA PRO A 471 -16.36 -7.54 37.83
C PRO A 471 -15.54 -7.60 39.12
N ASP A 472 -15.88 -8.54 40.00
CA ASP A 472 -15.23 -8.79 41.29
C ASP A 472 -13.83 -9.41 41.06
N ILE A 473 -12.95 -8.64 40.42
CA ILE A 473 -11.59 -9.06 40.07
C ILE A 473 -10.74 -8.99 41.35
N GLN A 474 -10.61 -10.13 42.02
CA GLN A 474 -9.78 -10.24 43.20
C GLN A 474 -8.28 -10.29 42.83
N LEU A 475 -7.52 -9.28 43.27
CA LEU A 475 -6.06 -9.24 43.14
C LEU A 475 -5.40 -10.22 44.12
N LEU A 476 -4.64 -11.21 43.63
CA LEU A 476 -3.94 -12.17 44.50
C LEU A 476 -2.53 -11.71 44.84
N GLN A 477 -1.75 -11.41 43.80
CA GLN A 477 -0.33 -11.15 43.90
C GLN A 477 0.11 -10.10 42.90
N VAL A 478 0.98 -9.19 43.35
CA VAL A 478 1.71 -8.27 42.46
C VAL A 478 3.20 -8.40 42.73
N VAL A 479 3.99 -8.63 41.68
CA VAL A 479 5.45 -8.67 41.70
C VAL A 479 5.96 -7.50 40.87
N GLU A 480 6.79 -6.65 41.45
CA GLU A 480 7.48 -5.57 40.74
C GLU A 480 8.99 -5.74 40.87
N ARG A 481 9.71 -5.54 39.76
CA ARG A 481 11.17 -5.56 39.71
C ARG A 481 11.72 -4.24 39.19
N PHE A 482 12.87 -3.86 39.74
CA PHE A 482 13.49 -2.57 39.47
C PHE A 482 14.93 -2.76 38.96
N TYR A 483 15.37 -1.84 38.11
CA TYR A 483 16.76 -1.69 37.73
C TYR A 483 17.58 -1.05 38.86
N ARG A 484 18.88 -1.39 38.91
CA ARG A 484 19.80 -0.92 39.95
C ARG A 484 19.97 0.60 39.93
N ASN A 485 19.63 1.26 41.03
CA ASN A 485 19.90 2.68 41.24
C ASN A 485 21.24 2.89 41.97
N ARG A 486 22.30 3.18 41.21
CA ARG A 486 23.67 3.36 41.74
C ARG A 486 23.83 4.51 42.74
N SER A 487 22.82 5.38 42.94
CA SER A 487 22.86 6.43 43.97
C SER A 487 22.62 5.91 45.40
N LYS A 488 22.08 4.70 45.58
CA LYS A 488 21.82 4.05 46.87
C LYS A 488 22.74 2.84 47.07
N PRO A 489 23.08 2.46 48.32
CA PRO A 489 23.73 1.17 48.58
C PRO A 489 22.80 0.02 48.18
N ALA A 490 23.36 -1.11 47.75
CA ALA A 490 22.56 -2.22 47.19
C ALA A 490 21.62 -2.84 48.25
N SER A 491 22.00 -2.84 49.52
CA SER A 491 21.20 -3.29 50.67
C SER A 491 20.00 -2.41 51.02
N GLU A 492 19.93 -1.18 50.49
CA GLU A 492 18.80 -0.26 50.67
C GLU A 492 18.04 -0.01 49.36
N ASP A 493 18.55 -0.53 48.24
CA ASP A 493 17.96 -0.39 46.91
C ASP A 493 17.10 -1.61 46.60
N VAL A 494 15.79 -1.39 46.43
CA VAL A 494 14.82 -2.48 46.24
C VAL A 494 14.96 -3.03 44.82
N ALA A 495 15.27 -4.32 44.70
CA ALA A 495 15.36 -5.02 43.41
C ALA A 495 14.02 -5.66 43.02
N GLU A 496 13.31 -6.22 44.01
CA GLU A 496 12.02 -6.87 43.82
C GLU A 496 11.14 -6.62 45.03
N ARG A 497 9.87 -6.32 44.81
CA ARG A 497 8.84 -6.34 45.85
C ARG A 497 7.65 -7.17 45.43
N VAL A 498 7.11 -7.92 46.38
CA VAL A 498 6.00 -8.85 46.18
C VAL A 498 4.90 -8.51 47.17
N PHE A 499 3.75 -8.11 46.65
CA PHE A 499 2.54 -7.87 47.42
C PHE A 499 1.66 -9.12 47.34
N LEU A 500 1.56 -9.87 48.43
CA LEU A 500 0.65 -11.02 48.59
C LEU A 500 -0.62 -10.50 49.28
N VAL A 501 -1.56 -10.02 48.47
CA VAL A 501 -2.71 -9.24 48.94
C VAL A 501 -3.62 -10.08 49.84
N THR A 502 -3.91 -11.32 49.43
CA THR A 502 -4.74 -12.26 50.19
C THR A 502 -4.09 -12.73 51.50
N GLU A 503 -2.76 -12.84 51.52
CA GLU A 503 -1.99 -13.21 52.71
C GLU A 503 -1.69 -12.02 53.63
N ARG A 504 -2.05 -10.80 53.22
CA ARG A 504 -1.68 -9.54 53.88
C ARG A 504 -0.16 -9.44 54.14
N ARG A 505 0.65 -9.94 53.21
CA ARG A 505 2.10 -10.04 53.35
C ARG A 505 2.80 -9.26 52.24
N ILE A 506 3.87 -8.56 52.60
CA ILE A 506 4.72 -7.81 51.66
C ILE A 506 6.15 -8.32 51.80
N GLU A 507 6.73 -8.80 50.71
CA GLU A 507 8.13 -9.21 50.65
C GLU A 507 8.95 -8.23 49.84
N VAL A 508 10.15 -7.90 50.32
CA VAL A 508 11.07 -6.96 49.68
C VAL A 508 12.43 -7.63 49.61
N THR A 509 12.95 -7.77 48.39
CA THR A 509 14.30 -8.23 48.11
C THR A 509 15.12 -7.06 47.58
N TYR A 510 16.29 -6.84 48.18
CA TYR A 510 17.19 -5.76 47.81
C TYR A 510 18.20 -6.20 46.74
N HIS A 511 18.85 -5.25 46.07
CA HIS A 511 19.88 -5.57 45.10
C HIS A 511 21.07 -6.29 45.76
N LEU A 512 21.69 -7.19 45.00
CA LEU A 512 22.86 -7.94 45.46
C LEU A 512 24.03 -6.97 45.69
N GLU A 513 24.63 -7.03 46.87
CA GLU A 513 25.87 -6.31 47.18
C GLU A 513 27.07 -6.91 46.45
N ASP A 514 28.02 -6.05 46.09
CA ASP A 514 29.26 -6.48 45.46
C ASP A 514 29.98 -7.49 46.36
N LEU A 515 30.48 -8.58 45.76
CA LEU A 515 31.19 -9.68 46.42
C LEU A 515 30.33 -10.58 47.35
N ARG A 516 28.99 -10.49 47.30
CA ARG A 516 28.08 -11.40 48.04
C ARG A 516 27.29 -12.32 47.10
N PHE A 517 26.80 -13.44 47.66
CA PHE A 517 26.04 -14.47 46.90
C PHE A 517 24.53 -14.44 47.15
N ILE A 518 24.07 -13.80 48.22
CA ILE A 518 22.66 -13.77 48.64
C ILE A 518 22.26 -12.31 48.90
N PRO A 519 21.12 -11.82 48.38
CA PRO A 519 20.62 -10.48 48.68
C PRO A 519 19.95 -10.40 50.05
N SER A 520 19.94 -9.20 50.65
CA SER A 520 19.12 -8.92 51.83
C SER A 520 17.63 -9.04 51.49
N LYS A 521 16.83 -9.54 52.44
CA LYS A 521 15.38 -9.74 52.27
C LYS A 521 14.62 -9.31 53.52
N ARG A 522 13.44 -8.73 53.34
CA ARG A 522 12.51 -8.38 54.43
C ARG A 522 11.10 -8.80 54.08
N SER A 523 10.38 -9.33 55.05
CA SER A 523 8.97 -9.72 54.93
C SER A 523 8.18 -9.07 56.03
N PHE A 524 7.07 -8.43 55.68
CA PHE A 524 6.16 -7.74 56.58
C PHE A 524 4.77 -8.40 56.53
N ILE A 525 4.12 -8.52 57.68
CA ILE A 525 2.72 -8.91 57.81
C ILE A 525 1.93 -7.67 58.20
N LYS A 526 0.91 -7.30 57.41
CA LYS A 526 0.10 -6.10 57.67
C LYS A 526 -0.77 -6.30 58.93
N PRO A 527 -0.83 -5.32 59.85
CA PRO A 527 -1.76 -5.35 60.97
C PRO A 527 -3.22 -5.48 60.50
N ARG A 528 -4.11 -6.03 61.34
CA ARG A 528 -5.54 -6.16 60.99
C ARG A 528 -6.20 -4.78 60.95
N ASP A 529 -7.05 -4.57 59.95
CA ASP A 529 -7.77 -3.30 59.78
C ASP A 529 -8.75 -3.07 60.93
N SER A 530 -8.99 -1.80 61.25
CA SER A 530 -10.04 -1.40 62.18
C SER A 530 -11.41 -1.72 61.58
N THR A 531 -12.20 -2.51 62.28
CA THR A 531 -13.63 -2.71 61.98
C THR A 531 -14.46 -1.88 62.97
N GLU A 532 -15.73 -1.58 62.67
CA GLU A 532 -16.63 -0.83 63.59
C GLU A 532 -16.68 -1.42 65.01
N GLN A 533 -16.30 -2.70 65.16
CA GLN A 533 -16.33 -3.46 66.41
C GLN A 533 -14.93 -3.71 67.04
N LYS A 534 -13.81 -3.47 66.34
CA LYS A 534 -12.44 -3.73 66.86
C LYS A 534 -11.44 -2.66 66.40
N LYS A 535 -10.66 -2.12 67.35
CA LYS A 535 -9.49 -1.28 67.06
C LYS A 535 -8.47 -2.04 66.21
N ALA A 536 -7.78 -1.34 65.32
CA ALA A 536 -6.67 -1.88 64.54
C ALA A 536 -5.62 -2.52 65.47
N GLY A 537 -5.01 -3.63 65.02
CA GLY A 537 -3.97 -4.29 65.79
C GLY A 537 -2.70 -3.43 65.89
N ASP A 538 -2.04 -3.42 67.06
CA ASP A 538 -0.76 -2.73 67.23
C ASP A 538 0.35 -3.46 66.44
N PHE A 539 1.31 -2.69 65.90
CA PHE A 539 2.46 -3.26 65.18
C PHE A 539 3.45 -3.87 66.17
N THR A 540 3.69 -5.17 66.04
CA THR A 540 4.60 -5.92 66.92
C THR A 540 5.83 -6.44 66.15
N PRO A 541 7.02 -6.58 66.78
CA PRO A 541 8.26 -6.96 66.09
C PRO A 541 8.22 -8.32 65.37
N ASP A 542 7.36 -9.24 65.81
CA ASP A 542 7.11 -10.55 65.21
C ASP A 542 6.39 -10.46 63.85
N MET A 543 5.81 -9.31 63.51
CA MET A 543 5.22 -9.06 62.18
C MET A 543 6.28 -8.81 61.10
N VAL A 544 7.57 -8.72 61.45
CA VAL A 544 8.68 -8.49 60.51
C VAL A 544 9.70 -9.61 60.58
N SER A 545 10.00 -10.22 59.43
CA SER A 545 11.13 -11.12 59.25
C SER A 545 12.18 -10.43 58.40
N SER A 546 13.40 -10.25 58.90
CA SER A 546 14.50 -9.60 58.19
C SER A 546 15.72 -10.51 58.10
N PHE A 547 16.25 -10.67 56.89
CA PHE A 547 17.52 -11.31 56.61
C PHE A 547 18.50 -10.25 56.09
N GLN A 548 19.54 -9.97 56.88
CA GLN A 548 20.66 -9.12 56.50
C GLN A 548 21.91 -9.98 56.33
N VAL A 549 22.66 -9.74 55.26
CA VAL A 549 23.85 -10.54 54.94
C VAL A 549 25.02 -10.21 55.86
N ASP A 550 25.05 -8.99 56.42
CA ASP A 550 26.05 -8.57 57.40
C ASP A 550 25.50 -8.66 58.83
N PRO A 551 26.01 -9.60 59.66
CA PRO A 551 25.58 -9.72 61.05
C PRO A 551 26.05 -8.54 61.93
N SER A 552 27.00 -7.71 61.44
CA SER A 552 27.57 -6.60 62.20
C SER A 552 26.85 -5.26 61.98
N GLU A 553 25.91 -5.21 61.02
CA GLU A 553 25.07 -4.04 60.77
C GLU A 553 24.11 -3.80 61.94
N LYS A 554 23.88 -2.53 62.29
CA LYS A 554 22.97 -2.17 63.37
C LYS A 554 21.54 -2.57 63.01
N LEU A 555 20.89 -3.28 63.94
CA LEU A 555 19.45 -3.59 63.84
C LEU A 555 18.65 -2.31 63.63
N ILE A 556 17.78 -2.34 62.63
CA ILE A 556 16.90 -1.23 62.29
C ILE A 556 15.90 -1.05 63.43
N LYS A 557 15.68 0.21 63.83
CA LYS A 557 14.74 0.54 64.90
C LYS A 557 13.31 0.17 64.50
N THR A 558 12.51 -0.30 65.45
CA THR A 558 11.11 -0.68 65.24
C THR A 558 10.28 0.45 64.61
N LEU A 559 10.54 1.70 64.98
CA LEU A 559 9.89 2.87 64.39
C LEU A 559 10.15 2.98 62.89
N THR A 560 11.40 2.78 62.47
CA THR A 560 11.80 2.86 61.05
C THR A 560 11.21 1.69 60.24
N LEU A 561 11.12 0.49 60.83
CA LEU A 561 10.43 -0.64 60.20
C LEU A 561 8.93 -0.37 60.02
N TYR A 562 8.30 0.29 60.98
CA TYR A 562 6.90 0.70 60.86
C TYR A 562 6.70 1.79 59.79
N GLU A 563 7.57 2.80 59.73
CA GLU A 563 7.55 3.83 58.68
C GLU A 563 7.71 3.21 57.28
N MET A 564 8.60 2.23 57.13
CA MET A 564 8.76 1.46 55.89
C MET A 564 7.50 0.68 55.52
N LEU A 565 6.86 0.00 56.48
CA LEU A 565 5.61 -0.73 56.24
C LEU A 565 4.50 0.22 55.79
N VAL A 566 4.35 1.37 56.44
CA VAL A 566 3.35 2.38 56.05
C VAL A 566 3.61 2.90 54.62
N ALA A 567 4.88 3.09 54.24
CA ALA A 567 5.23 3.46 52.87
C ALA A 567 4.88 2.34 51.87
N LEU A 568 5.18 1.09 52.18
CA LEU A 568 4.85 -0.07 51.34
C LEU A 568 3.34 -0.28 51.20
N MET A 569 2.55 -0.02 52.24
CA MET A 569 1.08 -0.08 52.17
C MET A 569 0.52 1.00 51.23
N LYS A 570 1.07 2.22 51.28
CA LYS A 570 0.70 3.27 50.32
C LYS A 570 1.10 2.92 48.89
N ASP A 571 2.25 2.30 48.70
CA ASP A 571 2.69 1.81 47.40
C ASP A 571 1.79 0.68 46.88
N GLU A 572 1.36 -0.25 47.75
CA GLU A 572 0.40 -1.30 47.42
C GLU A 572 -0.94 -0.69 46.95
N GLU A 573 -1.49 0.28 47.68
CA GLU A 573 -2.70 1.01 47.28
C GLU A 573 -2.52 1.70 45.93
N LYS A 574 -1.38 2.39 45.74
CA LYS A 574 -1.06 3.09 44.50
C LYS A 574 -1.00 2.13 43.31
N VAL A 575 -0.28 1.01 43.44
CA VAL A 575 -0.13 0.00 42.39
C VAL A 575 -1.48 -0.65 42.08
N THR A 576 -2.28 -0.91 43.11
CA THR A 576 -3.64 -1.43 42.96
C THR A 576 -4.52 -0.45 42.18
N CYS A 577 -4.51 0.84 42.53
CA CYS A 577 -5.20 1.88 41.77
C CYS A 577 -4.69 1.97 40.32
N GLU A 578 -3.37 1.88 40.08
CA GLU A 578 -2.80 1.89 38.73
C GLU A 578 -3.33 0.71 37.89
N ILE A 579 -3.36 -0.50 38.45
CA ILE A 579 -3.88 -1.71 37.79
C ILE A 579 -5.36 -1.58 37.46
N PHE A 580 -6.19 -1.16 38.42
CA PHE A 580 -7.64 -1.01 38.21
C PHE A 580 -8.02 0.20 37.36
N SER A 581 -7.18 1.26 37.34
CA SER A 581 -7.35 2.38 36.42
C SER A 581 -6.95 2.04 34.97
N CYS A 582 -6.21 0.95 34.77
CA CYS A 582 -5.79 0.47 33.45
C CYS A 582 -6.89 -0.34 32.75
N GLU A 583 -8.02 0.27 32.42
CA GLU A 583 -9.02 -0.28 31.46
C GLU A 583 -8.51 -0.30 30.00
N GLN A 584 -7.20 -0.20 29.77
CA GLN A 584 -6.61 -0.02 28.45
C GLN A 584 -6.83 -1.20 27.50
N VAL A 585 -6.81 -2.46 27.98
CA VAL A 585 -6.93 -3.61 27.07
C VAL A 585 -8.33 -3.70 26.48
N ARG A 586 -9.37 -3.48 27.30
CA ARG A 586 -10.76 -3.45 26.83
C ARG A 586 -10.96 -2.31 25.83
N ASP A 587 -10.44 -1.13 26.13
CA ASP A 587 -10.53 0.04 25.24
C ASP A 587 -9.79 -0.17 23.92
N ILE A 588 -8.57 -0.74 23.97
CA ILE A 588 -7.79 -1.09 22.79
C ILE A 588 -8.55 -2.12 21.94
N VAL A 589 -9.06 -3.19 22.55
CA VAL A 589 -9.80 -4.24 21.84
C VAL A 589 -11.10 -3.69 21.25
N SER A 590 -11.85 -2.87 21.99
CA SER A 590 -13.08 -2.21 21.52
C SER A 590 -12.79 -1.27 20.34
N CYS A 591 -11.74 -0.45 20.44
CA CYS A 591 -11.28 0.40 19.35
C CYS A 591 -10.88 -0.44 18.11
N ARG A 592 -10.16 -1.55 18.29
CA ARG A 592 -9.83 -2.49 17.21
C ARG A 592 -11.08 -3.09 16.56
N GLN A 593 -12.07 -3.52 17.35
CA GLN A 593 -13.33 -4.05 16.84
C GLN A 593 -14.08 -3.01 15.99
N GLN A 594 -14.08 -1.75 16.42
CA GLN A 594 -14.67 -0.66 15.64
C GLN A 594 -13.91 -0.40 14.34
N GLU A 595 -12.57 -0.37 14.38
CA GLU A 595 -11.71 -0.23 13.19
C GLU A 595 -11.91 -1.37 12.18
N GLU A 596 -12.11 -2.61 12.63
CA GLU A 596 -12.45 -3.74 11.75
C GLU A 596 -13.88 -3.66 11.21
N GLY A 597 -14.80 -3.03 11.94
CA GLY A 597 -16.18 -2.80 11.50
C GLY A 597 -16.34 -1.71 10.44
N ASP A 598 -15.46 -0.69 10.44
CA ASP A 598 -15.44 0.41 9.47
C ASP A 598 -14.00 0.75 9.02
N ILE A 599 -13.53 0.06 7.98
CA ILE A 599 -12.19 0.26 7.44
C ILE A 599 -12.18 1.51 6.55
N GLN A 600 -11.36 2.50 6.92
CA GLN A 600 -11.19 3.73 6.15
C GLN A 600 -9.78 3.84 5.54
N LEU A 601 -9.71 4.35 4.30
CA LEU A 601 -8.46 4.55 3.57
C LEU A 601 -8.09 6.04 3.46
N PHE A 602 -6.85 6.34 3.79
CA PHE A 602 -6.18 7.60 3.52
C PHE A 602 -5.85 7.75 2.03
N LEU A 603 -6.58 8.64 1.36
CA LEU A 603 -6.37 8.97 -0.05
C LEU A 603 -5.43 10.18 -0.16
N SER A 604 -4.18 9.92 -0.58
CA SER A 604 -3.21 10.99 -0.81
C SER A 604 -3.65 11.86 -2.00
N PRO A 605 -3.64 13.21 -1.91
CA PRO A 605 -4.00 14.11 -3.00
C PRO A 605 -3.20 13.87 -4.29
N TRP A 606 -1.99 13.31 -4.18
CA TRP A 606 -1.09 13.08 -5.31
C TRP A 606 -1.37 11.77 -6.05
N THR A 607 -2.22 10.88 -5.55
CA THR A 607 -2.59 9.62 -6.22
C THR A 607 -3.73 9.84 -7.20
N THR A 608 -3.92 8.97 -8.20
CA THR A 608 -5.06 9.10 -9.13
C THR A 608 -6.39 9.05 -8.38
N ALA A 609 -6.52 8.19 -7.38
CA ALA A 609 -7.72 8.07 -6.54
C ALA A 609 -7.98 9.31 -5.67
N GLY A 610 -6.93 9.87 -5.05
CA GLY A 610 -7.06 11.13 -4.30
C GLY A 610 -7.30 12.35 -5.18
N THR A 611 -6.68 12.39 -6.36
CA THR A 611 -6.92 13.40 -7.40
C THR A 611 -8.37 13.34 -7.89
N ALA A 612 -8.92 12.14 -8.13
CA ALA A 612 -10.32 11.96 -8.51
C ALA A 612 -11.28 12.44 -7.41
N LYS A 613 -11.02 12.12 -6.14
CA LYS A 613 -11.81 12.60 -5.00
C LYS A 613 -11.74 14.13 -4.88
N ALA A 614 -10.55 14.71 -5.03
CA ALA A 614 -10.35 16.16 -5.01
C ALA A 614 -11.03 16.86 -6.20
N HIS A 615 -10.98 16.28 -7.39
CA HIS A 615 -11.69 16.80 -8.57
C HIS A 615 -13.20 16.76 -8.39
N ARG A 616 -13.77 15.67 -7.86
CA ARG A 616 -15.20 15.61 -7.52
C ARG A 616 -15.58 16.71 -6.52
N GLN A 617 -14.78 16.89 -5.47
CA GLN A 617 -15.00 17.94 -4.49
C GLN A 617 -14.94 19.35 -5.12
N ARG A 618 -13.96 19.58 -6.00
CA ARG A 618 -13.81 20.84 -6.74
C ARG A 618 -14.96 21.09 -7.71
N GLN A 619 -15.42 20.09 -8.44
CA GLN A 619 -16.58 20.19 -9.34
C GLN A 619 -17.85 20.56 -8.57
N ILE A 620 -18.05 19.99 -7.38
CA ILE A 620 -19.15 20.37 -6.49
C ILE A 620 -19.03 21.85 -6.10
N MET A 621 -17.84 22.30 -5.69
CA MET A 621 -17.59 23.71 -5.34
C MET A 621 -17.78 24.67 -6.52
N GLU A 622 -17.32 24.30 -7.72
CA GLU A 622 -17.48 25.11 -8.94
C GLU A 622 -18.95 25.23 -9.35
N ARG A 623 -19.74 24.16 -9.23
CA ARG A 623 -21.20 24.22 -9.46
C ARG A 623 -21.87 25.22 -8.52
N LEU A 624 -21.55 25.16 -7.23
CA LEU A 624 -22.08 26.09 -6.23
C LEU A 624 -21.67 27.54 -6.51
N ALA A 625 -20.44 27.77 -6.99
CA ALA A 625 -19.95 29.10 -7.34
C ALA A 625 -20.61 29.67 -8.61
N VAL A 626 -20.88 28.84 -9.63
CA VAL A 626 -21.59 29.25 -10.86
C VAL A 626 -23.04 29.64 -10.55
N GLU A 627 -23.72 28.88 -9.69
CA GLU A 627 -25.05 29.24 -9.19
C GLU A 627 -25.03 30.61 -8.47
N GLU A 628 -24.00 30.86 -7.66
CA GLU A 628 -23.83 32.14 -6.97
C GLU A 628 -23.56 33.30 -7.93
N GLN A 629 -22.75 33.10 -8.98
CA GLN A 629 -22.51 34.14 -9.98
C GLN A 629 -23.76 34.47 -10.81
N ARG A 630 -24.54 33.46 -11.22
CA ARG A 630 -25.83 33.70 -11.91
C ARG A 630 -26.77 34.55 -11.06
N TRP A 631 -26.85 34.23 -9.77
CA TRP A 631 -27.64 35.00 -8.80
C TRP A 631 -27.13 36.45 -8.62
N GLN A 632 -25.82 36.68 -8.71
CA GLN A 632 -25.26 38.04 -8.65
C GLN A 632 -25.51 38.84 -9.93
N GLN A 633 -25.41 38.21 -11.11
CA GLN A 633 -25.67 38.84 -12.41
C GLN A 633 -27.14 39.25 -12.57
N GLU A 634 -28.08 38.43 -12.08
CA GLU A 634 -29.50 38.81 -12.05
C GLU A 634 -29.77 40.08 -11.22
N LYS A 635 -28.89 40.41 -10.27
CA LYS A 635 -29.01 41.56 -9.36
C LYS A 635 -28.41 42.86 -9.85
N GLU A 636 -27.53 42.84 -10.86
CA GLU A 636 -26.92 44.06 -11.44
C GLU A 636 -27.82 44.78 -12.46
N LYS A 637 -29.07 44.35 -12.64
CA LYS A 637 -30.05 45.06 -13.47
C LYS A 637 -30.27 46.48 -12.93
N ASP A 638 -30.19 47.45 -13.85
CA ASP A 638 -30.21 48.89 -13.63
C ASP A 638 -31.32 49.34 -12.65
N ILE A 639 -30.92 49.83 -11.47
CA ILE A 639 -31.82 50.23 -10.38
C ILE A 639 -32.62 51.49 -10.75
N LEU A 640 -32.12 52.32 -11.67
CA LEU A 640 -32.77 53.56 -12.11
C LEU A 640 -33.81 53.34 -13.22
N ALA A 641 -33.67 52.29 -14.03
CA ALA A 641 -34.51 52.09 -15.20
C ALA A 641 -36.02 51.95 -14.88
N PRO A 642 -36.46 51.21 -13.84
CA PRO A 642 -37.89 51.12 -13.50
C PRO A 642 -38.48 52.42 -12.94
N ILE A 643 -37.67 53.25 -12.28
CA ILE A 643 -38.10 54.48 -11.62
C ILE A 643 -38.18 55.63 -12.63
N LEU A 644 -37.27 55.66 -13.62
CA LEU A 644 -37.30 56.61 -14.73
C LEU A 644 -38.50 56.37 -15.67
N ILE A 645 -38.94 55.13 -15.85
CA ILE A 645 -40.15 54.81 -16.64
C ILE A 645 -41.43 55.37 -15.98
N ARG A 646 -41.44 55.57 -14.65
CA ARG A 646 -42.59 56.13 -13.92
C ARG A 646 -42.71 57.66 -14.06
N LEU A 647 -41.65 58.33 -14.51
CA LEU A 647 -41.61 59.77 -14.74
C LEU A 647 -41.68 60.02 -16.26
N ASP A 648 -42.88 60.12 -16.81
CA ASP A 648 -43.09 60.41 -18.22
C ASP A 648 -42.38 61.71 -18.64
N ASN A 649 -41.46 61.58 -19.60
CA ASN A 649 -40.78 62.62 -20.40
C ASN A 649 -41.07 64.10 -20.04
N THR A 650 -40.33 64.65 -19.07
CA THR A 650 -40.02 66.08 -19.03
C THR A 650 -38.52 66.26 -19.23
N GLN A 651 -38.13 66.94 -20.32
CA GLN A 651 -36.73 67.13 -20.74
C GLN A 651 -35.87 67.99 -19.78
N THR A 652 -36.38 68.30 -18.58
CA THR A 652 -35.65 68.97 -17.51
C THR A 652 -36.17 68.46 -16.17
N LEU A 653 -35.37 67.63 -15.48
CA LEU A 653 -35.65 67.29 -14.07
C LEU A 653 -35.55 68.57 -13.23
N SER A 654 -36.59 68.85 -12.42
CA SER A 654 -36.50 69.89 -11.40
C SER A 654 -35.46 69.50 -10.33
N VAL A 655 -34.84 70.49 -9.67
CA VAL A 655 -33.89 70.25 -8.57
C VAL A 655 -34.57 69.52 -7.41
N GLU A 656 -35.82 69.85 -7.12
CA GLU A 656 -36.62 69.20 -6.10
C GLU A 656 -36.97 67.75 -6.48
N ASP A 657 -37.32 67.50 -7.74
CA ASP A 657 -37.68 66.17 -8.24
C ASP A 657 -36.47 65.23 -8.29
N ALA A 658 -35.29 65.75 -8.65
CA ALA A 658 -34.03 65.00 -8.63
C ALA A 658 -33.63 64.60 -7.21
N LYS A 659 -33.78 65.51 -6.25
CA LYS A 659 -33.54 65.23 -4.82
C LYS A 659 -34.53 64.22 -4.28
N GLN A 660 -35.80 64.29 -4.69
CA GLN A 660 -36.83 63.35 -4.29
C GLN A 660 -36.57 61.96 -4.88
N LEU A 661 -36.24 61.87 -6.17
CA LEU A 661 -35.90 60.61 -6.85
C LEU A 661 -34.66 59.95 -6.24
N HIS A 662 -33.65 60.74 -5.87
CA HIS A 662 -32.47 60.23 -5.17
C HIS A 662 -32.83 59.62 -3.81
N ARG A 663 -33.70 60.29 -3.03
CA ARG A 663 -34.19 59.76 -1.73
C ARG A 663 -35.02 58.50 -1.91
N ASP A 664 -35.91 58.47 -2.89
CA ASP A 664 -36.80 57.33 -3.15
C ASP A 664 -36.02 56.11 -3.63
N CYS A 665 -35.03 56.29 -4.53
CA CYS A 665 -34.10 55.23 -4.95
C CYS A 665 -33.33 54.63 -3.76
N LEU A 666 -32.81 55.47 -2.87
CA LEU A 666 -32.10 55.01 -1.67
C LEU A 666 -33.02 54.31 -0.66
N ALA A 667 -34.25 54.80 -0.50
CA ALA A 667 -35.26 54.20 0.37
C ALA A 667 -35.69 52.82 -0.14
N GLU A 668 -35.98 52.68 -1.43
CA GLU A 668 -36.36 51.40 -2.05
C GLU A 668 -35.18 50.41 -1.98
N PHE A 669 -33.96 50.87 -2.25
CA PHE A 669 -32.77 50.03 -2.11
C PHE A 669 -32.55 49.54 -0.68
N LYS A 670 -32.74 50.42 0.31
CA LYS A 670 -32.68 50.05 1.74
C LYS A 670 -33.76 49.03 2.09
N GLN A 671 -34.97 49.21 1.60
CA GLN A 671 -36.07 48.26 1.83
C GLN A 671 -35.73 46.89 1.24
N ARG A 672 -35.22 46.83 0.01
CA ARG A 672 -34.77 45.57 -0.62
C ARG A 672 -33.64 44.89 0.16
N LEU A 673 -32.69 45.64 0.71
CA LEU A 673 -31.64 45.09 1.58
C LEU A 673 -32.23 44.46 2.85
N VAL A 674 -33.25 45.08 3.44
CA VAL A 674 -33.93 44.53 4.63
C VAL A 674 -34.75 43.29 4.26
N GLU A 675 -35.53 43.33 3.19
CA GLU A 675 -36.29 42.18 2.68
C GLU A 675 -35.37 40.99 2.39
N HIS A 676 -34.20 41.23 1.79
CA HIS A 676 -33.22 40.18 1.53
C HIS A 676 -32.61 39.59 2.81
N ALA A 677 -32.33 40.42 3.82
CA ALA A 677 -31.90 39.92 5.14
C ALA A 677 -33.00 39.07 5.81
N ASN A 678 -34.26 39.42 5.60
CA ASN A 678 -35.40 38.65 6.10
C ASN A 678 -35.51 37.30 5.40
N LEU A 679 -35.38 37.24 4.07
CA LEU A 679 -35.40 35.99 3.31
C LEU A 679 -34.26 35.03 3.70
N ILE A 680 -33.04 35.55 3.91
CA ILE A 680 -31.90 34.72 4.38
C ILE A 680 -32.20 34.16 5.76
N ARG A 681 -32.77 35.00 6.64
CA ARG A 681 -33.16 34.59 7.99
C ARG A 681 -34.29 33.55 7.96
N GLU A 682 -35.31 33.71 7.14
CA GLU A 682 -36.39 32.72 6.99
C GLU A 682 -35.87 31.37 6.50
N ARG A 683 -34.89 31.35 5.57
CA ARG A 683 -34.24 30.10 5.14
C ARG A 683 -33.44 29.46 6.27
N TYR A 684 -32.68 30.25 7.04
CA TYR A 684 -31.96 29.77 8.21
C TYR A 684 -32.93 29.15 9.24
N ASP A 685 -34.04 29.83 9.53
CA ASP A 685 -35.06 29.36 10.48
C ASP A 685 -35.71 28.07 9.97
N LYS A 686 -36.02 27.99 8.67
CA LYS A 686 -36.59 26.78 8.04
C LYS A 686 -35.64 25.58 8.12
N GLU A 687 -34.38 25.76 7.73
CA GLU A 687 -33.35 24.70 7.78
C GLU A 687 -33.13 24.21 9.21
N THR A 688 -33.11 25.13 10.19
CA THR A 688 -33.00 24.82 11.61
C THR A 688 -34.21 24.03 12.12
N GLN A 689 -35.42 24.42 11.74
CA GLN A 689 -36.65 23.70 12.11
C GLN A 689 -36.70 22.29 11.49
N GLU A 690 -36.27 22.12 10.24
CA GLU A 690 -36.22 20.80 9.59
C GLU A 690 -35.24 19.86 10.30
N LEU A 691 -34.07 20.36 10.70
CA LEU A 691 -33.11 19.60 11.49
C LEU A 691 -33.70 19.18 12.84
N GLN A 692 -34.33 20.11 13.57
CA GLN A 692 -34.98 19.83 14.86
C GLN A 692 -36.11 18.81 14.74
N ARG A 693 -36.96 18.88 13.70
CA ARG A 693 -38.02 17.88 13.46
C ARG A 693 -37.43 16.49 13.22
N LYS A 694 -36.36 16.39 12.42
CA LYS A 694 -35.72 15.10 12.15
C LYS A 694 -35.01 14.55 13.38
N GLN A 695 -34.43 15.41 14.22
CA GLN A 695 -33.86 15.04 15.53
C GLN A 695 -34.92 14.46 16.48
N HIS A 696 -36.09 15.11 16.59
CA HIS A 696 -37.20 14.57 17.38
C HIS A 696 -37.73 13.25 16.83
N TRP A 697 -37.84 13.12 15.51
CA TRP A 697 -38.22 11.86 14.88
C TRP A 697 -37.22 10.73 15.19
N TYR A 698 -35.92 11.01 15.16
CA TYR A 698 -34.89 10.02 15.51
C TYR A 698 -35.00 9.59 16.97
N GLN A 699 -35.18 10.52 17.91
CA GLN A 699 -35.37 10.21 19.34
C GLN A 699 -36.57 9.29 19.58
N GLN A 700 -37.65 9.43 18.80
CA GLN A 700 -38.85 8.60 18.95
C GLN A 700 -38.70 7.20 18.36
N ASN A 701 -37.88 7.04 17.31
CA ASN A 701 -37.76 5.79 16.57
C ASN A 701 -36.45 5.03 16.86
N GLN A 702 -35.58 5.55 17.74
CA GLN A 702 -34.23 5.04 18.01
C GLN A 702 -34.14 3.52 18.26
N LEU A 703 -35.17 2.91 18.85
CA LEU A 703 -35.21 1.47 19.17
C LEU A 703 -35.73 0.59 18.02
N THR A 704 -36.31 1.18 16.97
CA THR A 704 -36.99 0.49 15.87
C THR A 704 -36.29 0.72 14.51
N MET A 705 -35.19 1.49 14.49
CA MET A 705 -34.49 1.88 13.25
C MET A 705 -33.61 0.76 12.69
N THR A 706 -33.57 0.66 11.37
CA THR A 706 -32.57 -0.16 10.66
C THR A 706 -31.26 0.60 10.45
N LYS A 707 -30.15 -0.12 10.27
CA LYS A 707 -28.80 0.47 10.07
C LYS A 707 -28.74 1.44 8.87
N GLN A 708 -29.46 1.15 7.78
CA GLN A 708 -29.54 2.03 6.61
C GLN A 708 -30.24 3.36 6.91
N GLU A 709 -31.27 3.33 7.75
CA GLU A 709 -32.00 4.55 8.11
C GLU A 709 -31.23 5.42 9.12
N GLU A 710 -30.37 4.80 9.94
CA GLU A 710 -29.44 5.51 10.81
C GLU A 710 -28.33 6.22 10.02
N GLU A 711 -27.71 5.54 9.05
CA GLU A 711 -26.74 6.15 8.12
C GLU A 711 -27.38 7.28 7.29
N GLY A 712 -28.63 7.10 6.86
CA GLY A 712 -29.42 8.13 6.19
C GLY A 712 -29.69 9.34 7.09
N TYR A 713 -29.95 9.13 8.38
CA TYR A 713 -30.12 10.20 9.36
C TYR A 713 -28.81 10.97 9.60
N GLN A 714 -27.69 10.29 9.78
CA GLN A 714 -26.38 10.92 9.96
C GLN A 714 -26.00 11.78 8.75
N THR A 715 -26.24 11.27 7.53
CA THR A 715 -26.04 12.01 6.29
C THR A 715 -26.90 13.27 6.25
N PHE A 716 -28.19 13.15 6.55
CA PHE A 716 -29.13 14.27 6.61
C PHE A 716 -28.70 15.34 7.63
N CYS A 717 -28.25 14.93 8.83
CA CYS A 717 -27.77 15.85 9.85
C CYS A 717 -26.52 16.61 9.37
N SER A 718 -25.54 15.90 8.80
CA SER A 718 -24.31 16.54 8.28
C SER A 718 -24.61 17.58 7.19
N GLU A 719 -25.53 17.26 6.27
CA GLU A 719 -25.95 18.15 5.19
C GLU A 719 -26.66 19.40 5.74
N LYS A 720 -27.60 19.22 6.67
CA LYS A 720 -28.35 20.33 7.27
C LYS A 720 -27.48 21.23 8.13
N THR A 721 -26.55 20.68 8.91
CA THR A 721 -25.60 21.48 9.69
C THR A 721 -24.72 22.35 8.79
N LEU A 722 -24.25 21.80 7.66
CA LEU A 722 -23.51 22.58 6.67
C LEU A 722 -24.38 23.70 6.09
N GLN A 723 -25.61 23.42 5.65
CA GLN A 723 -26.54 24.41 5.10
C GLN A 723 -26.79 25.55 6.11
N ILE A 724 -27.07 25.22 7.38
CA ILE A 724 -27.28 26.20 8.46
C ILE A 724 -26.03 27.08 8.63
N SER A 725 -24.84 26.48 8.69
CA SER A 725 -23.58 27.23 8.86
C SER A 725 -23.31 28.20 7.69
N VAL A 726 -23.62 27.77 6.47
CA VAL A 726 -23.49 28.59 5.26
C VAL A 726 -24.50 29.73 5.27
N THR A 727 -25.77 29.45 5.57
CA THR A 727 -26.83 30.47 5.62
C THR A 727 -26.58 31.48 6.74
N GLN A 728 -26.07 31.05 7.90
CA GLN A 728 -25.64 31.92 9.00
C GLN A 728 -24.48 32.82 8.58
N ARG A 729 -23.46 32.28 7.93
CA ARG A 729 -22.33 33.06 7.40
C ARG A 729 -22.81 34.06 6.34
N ARG A 730 -23.70 33.66 5.44
CA ARG A 730 -24.34 34.54 4.44
C ARG A 730 -25.08 35.70 5.12
N LEU A 731 -25.81 35.44 6.20
CA LEU A 731 -26.50 36.50 6.94
C LEU A 731 -25.52 37.49 7.57
N SER A 732 -24.41 37.02 8.15
CA SER A 732 -23.35 37.89 8.71
C SER A 732 -22.72 38.76 7.62
N MET A 733 -22.27 38.14 6.52
CA MET A 733 -21.67 38.86 5.39
C MET A 733 -22.64 39.87 4.78
N HIS A 734 -23.94 39.55 4.70
CA HIS A 734 -24.94 40.49 4.23
C HIS A 734 -25.09 41.70 5.16
N LYS A 735 -25.09 41.49 6.49
CA LYS A 735 -25.14 42.58 7.47
C LYS A 735 -23.93 43.50 7.37
N GLU A 736 -22.74 42.95 7.13
CA GLU A 736 -21.49 43.70 6.97
C GLU A 736 -21.43 44.45 5.63
N ALA A 737 -21.87 43.82 4.53
CA ALA A 737 -21.81 44.39 3.18
C ALA A 737 -22.93 45.39 2.88
N ALA A 738 -24.12 45.25 3.49
CA ALA A 738 -25.26 46.13 3.26
C ALA A 738 -24.96 47.64 3.43
N PRO A 739 -24.31 48.11 4.52
CA PRO A 739 -23.98 49.54 4.65
C PRO A 739 -22.97 50.02 3.62
N LEU A 740 -22.01 49.17 3.22
CA LEU A 740 -21.03 49.50 2.19
C LEU A 740 -21.70 49.64 0.81
N LYS A 741 -22.61 48.73 0.47
CA LYS A 741 -23.39 48.78 -0.77
C LYS A 741 -24.33 49.99 -0.82
N TYR A 742 -24.95 50.34 0.32
CA TYR A 742 -25.77 51.54 0.43
C TYR A 742 -24.96 52.81 0.16
N ARG A 743 -23.77 52.94 0.77
CA ARG A 743 -22.86 54.06 0.53
C ARG A 743 -22.35 54.12 -0.91
N ALA A 744 -22.01 52.97 -1.50
CA ALA A 744 -21.56 52.88 -2.87
C ALA A 744 -22.66 53.30 -3.87
N LEU A 745 -23.92 52.92 -3.62
CA LEU A 745 -25.05 53.36 -4.44
C LEU A 745 -25.31 54.86 -4.28
N ASP A 746 -25.26 55.41 -3.06
CA ASP A 746 -25.37 56.85 -2.81
C ASP A 746 -24.31 57.64 -3.59
N GLN A 747 -23.05 57.20 -3.54
CA GLN A 747 -21.97 57.80 -4.33
C GLN A 747 -22.20 57.69 -5.84
N ARG A 748 -22.63 56.53 -6.33
CA ARG A 748 -22.95 56.34 -7.75
C ARG A 748 -24.10 57.23 -8.21
N LEU A 749 -25.17 57.34 -7.43
CA LEU A 749 -26.31 58.20 -7.74
C LEU A 749 -25.94 59.69 -7.74
N ARG A 750 -25.02 60.12 -6.87
CA ARG A 750 -24.50 61.50 -6.86
C ARG A 750 -23.57 61.82 -8.02
N GLN A 751 -22.86 60.81 -8.54
CA GLN A 751 -21.95 60.92 -9.68
C GLN A 751 -22.64 60.65 -11.02
N ASP A 752 -23.88 60.14 -11.00
CA ASP A 752 -24.63 59.82 -12.21
C ASP A 752 -24.93 61.09 -13.01
N PRO A 753 -24.61 61.15 -14.32
CA PRO A 753 -24.78 62.36 -15.14
C PRO A 753 -26.23 62.87 -15.17
N ARG A 754 -27.24 62.03 -14.85
CA ARG A 754 -28.66 62.41 -14.81
C ARG A 754 -29.06 63.13 -13.51
N LEU A 755 -28.34 62.91 -12.41
CA LEU A 755 -28.65 63.44 -11.07
C LEU A 755 -27.59 64.42 -10.55
N ALA A 756 -26.33 64.25 -10.97
CA ALA A 756 -25.20 65.08 -10.60
C ALA A 756 -25.41 66.60 -10.80
N PRO A 757 -26.04 67.08 -11.90
CA PRO A 757 -26.26 68.52 -12.10
C PRO A 757 -27.18 69.16 -11.06
N HIS A 758 -28.08 68.37 -10.46
CA HIS A 758 -29.10 68.84 -9.52
C HIS A 758 -28.73 68.62 -8.05
N MET A 759 -27.57 68.01 -7.80
CA MET A 759 -27.09 67.62 -6.47
C MET A 759 -26.01 68.54 -5.89
N ILE A 760 -25.66 69.62 -6.60
CA ILE A 760 -24.70 70.65 -6.18
C ILE A 760 -25.45 71.89 -5.68
N ILE A 761 -25.75 71.94 -4.39
CA ILE A 761 -25.83 73.15 -3.54
C ILE A 761 -25.36 72.77 -2.14
#